data_AF-A0A2S6RAZ6-F1
#
_entry.id   AF-A0A2S6RAZ6-F1
#
_cell.length_a   1.000
_cell.length_b   1.000
_cell.length_c   1.000
_cell.angle_alpha   90.00
_cell.angle_beta   90.00
_cell.angle_gamma   90.00
#
_symmetry.space_group_name_H-M   'P 1'
#
loop_
_entity.id
_entity.type
_entity.pdbx_description
1 polymer ?
#
loop_
_entity_poly.entity_id
_entity_poly.type
_entity_poly.pdbx_seq_one_letter_code
_entity_poly.pdbx_strand_id
1 'polypeptide(L)'
;MADPITDPPAEEYGANSIKILRGLDAVRKRPGMYIGDTDDGSGLHRMIYEAVDNAVDEALAGYCDQVDVTLNANGSATVCDNGRGVPTDIHEEEGVSAAEVIMTKLHAGGKFDQNTYKVSGGLHGVGVSVVNALSEWLELRVWRGGSEYFMRFLAGDAEAPLVVTGESGGRTGTEVTFLPSSNTFSLTEFDFEILEHRLRELAFLNANVKIILTDERAAEAKVSELHYAGGIVAYVDYLDRAKQSLVGDTITFQDKKDDILVEVAMQWNDSYHETVLCFTNNIRQADGGTHLAGFRGALTRCVNAYAAQSGLAKREKVSISGDDAREGLTCVLSVKVPDPKFSSQTKEKLVSSEVRPVVESVIGDRLGQWFEEHPNEAKTIIGKVVEAAAAREAARKARDLTRRKGVLSVSSLPGKLADCQERDPKKCELFLVEGDSAGGSAKQGRDRRNQAVLPLRGKILNVERARLAKMLNSVEIGTIITALGTGIGADDFDITKLRYDKIIIMTDADVDGSHIRTLLLTFFFRNMPALIQDPTYEEDYGHLYIAQPPLYRVKRGASERYLKDDRELENHLLEAGLEDAVLVVHGGENRAGADLAKILEDARATDILVKALTRRIDQRIVEQAAIAGVLNPDILNDPEQAGAAATYIAGRLDKLSSELERGWTGEAVDLPEGRAFRFTRTLRSVTETHHIDSVLITTPEAKKLDSFAASLQEIYSHPAILRRKDSERKITSPTMLLEAIYAAGRKGLSIQRYKGLGEMQNLAVGVDDTFGVTSKLYDRLGYLTAADPRDASTIALEFIETNLAVLGLDPADLAEYEVSDLVVNQATGSTHLYLRQTFQGIALYNGLLHVNVNRDGRIMSVNNAWVRGLAGAANAVDAAWSASDAVASAAAALNLGTVAPSSPLGPPEGAKQRTRLDPAGISIAPLEAELMWLPISRDDVRLVWSFQIQTA
;
A
#
# COMPACT_ATOMS: atom_id res chain seq x y z
N MET A 1 -32.64 41.06 0.85
CA MET A 1 -32.20 41.31 -0.53
C MET A 1 -30.86 40.63 -0.67
N ALA A 2 -30.77 39.58 -1.49
CA ALA A 2 -29.51 38.95 -1.84
C ALA A 2 -29.05 39.58 -3.16
N ASP A 3 -27.78 39.98 -3.25
CA ASP A 3 -27.21 40.54 -4.47
C ASP A 3 -27.23 39.52 -5.61
N PRO A 4 -27.52 39.96 -6.85
CA PRO A 4 -27.56 39.07 -7.99
C PRO A 4 -26.13 38.66 -8.39
N ILE A 5 -25.93 37.35 -8.57
CA ILE A 5 -24.73 36.78 -9.16
C ILE A 5 -24.69 37.22 -10.62
N THR A 6 -23.74 38.07 -10.98
CA THR A 6 -23.45 38.41 -12.39
C THR A 6 -22.57 37.31 -12.98
N ASP A 7 -23.09 36.57 -13.96
CA ASP A 7 -22.30 35.66 -14.78
C ASP A 7 -21.18 36.45 -15.50
N PRO A 8 -19.97 35.88 -15.63
CA PRO A 8 -18.91 36.50 -16.41
C PRO A 8 -19.34 36.64 -17.88
N PRO A 9 -18.85 37.66 -18.60
CA PRO A 9 -19.21 37.88 -19.98
C PRO A 9 -18.84 36.64 -20.83
N ALA A 10 -19.78 36.20 -21.68
CA ALA A 10 -19.54 35.11 -22.60
C ALA A 10 -18.37 35.46 -23.54
N GLU A 11 -17.25 34.74 -23.42
CA GLU A 11 -16.16 34.85 -24.38
C GLU A 11 -16.66 34.42 -25.76
N GLU A 12 -16.47 35.27 -26.76
CA GLU A 12 -16.91 35.06 -28.13
C GLU A 12 -16.13 33.88 -28.74
N TYR A 13 -16.76 32.71 -28.85
CA TYR A 13 -16.19 31.51 -29.47
C TYR A 13 -16.16 31.69 -31.00
N GLY A 14 -15.08 32.29 -31.50
CA GLY A 14 -14.82 32.55 -32.92
C GLY A 14 -13.69 31.70 -33.49
N ALA A 15 -13.34 31.91 -34.76
CA ALA A 15 -12.25 31.17 -35.42
C ALA A 15 -10.89 31.30 -34.70
N ASN A 16 -10.65 32.44 -34.05
CA ASN A 16 -9.42 32.70 -33.27
C ASN A 16 -9.33 31.88 -31.97
N SER A 17 -10.45 31.30 -31.51
CA SER A 17 -10.50 30.40 -30.36
C SER A 17 -9.97 28.99 -30.70
N ILE A 18 -9.87 28.66 -32.00
CA ILE A 18 -9.29 27.40 -32.49
C ILE A 18 -7.75 27.52 -32.46
N LYS A 19 -7.13 26.89 -31.47
CA LYS A 19 -5.67 26.78 -31.37
C LYS A 19 -5.17 25.55 -32.11
N ILE A 20 -4.35 25.76 -33.14
CA ILE A 20 -3.63 24.68 -33.85
C ILE A 20 -2.28 24.51 -33.17
N LEU A 21 -2.08 23.38 -32.50
CA LEU A 21 -0.77 22.99 -31.97
C LEU A 21 0.05 22.37 -33.10
N ARG A 22 1.24 22.91 -33.38
CA ARG A 22 2.12 22.44 -34.47
C ARG A 22 3.30 21.67 -33.89
N GLY A 23 3.74 20.61 -34.59
CA GLY A 23 4.91 19.84 -34.20
C GLY A 23 4.81 19.28 -32.78
N LEU A 24 5.88 19.44 -31.99
CA LEU A 24 6.00 18.89 -30.63
C LEU A 24 5.16 19.64 -29.58
N ASP A 25 4.60 20.81 -29.89
CA ASP A 25 3.66 21.51 -28.99
C ASP A 25 2.43 20.67 -28.63
N ALA A 26 1.97 19.85 -29.58
CA ALA A 26 0.85 18.95 -29.36
C ALA A 26 1.16 17.91 -28.28
N VAL A 27 2.39 17.38 -28.30
CA VAL A 27 2.88 16.41 -27.31
C VAL A 27 3.02 17.07 -25.95
N ARG A 28 3.69 18.22 -25.86
CA ARG A 28 3.90 18.96 -24.60
C ARG A 28 2.58 19.33 -23.91
N LYS A 29 1.54 19.67 -24.68
CA LYS A 29 0.24 20.07 -24.10
C LYS A 29 -0.63 18.89 -23.67
N ARG A 30 -0.40 17.70 -24.24
CA ARG A 30 -1.18 16.48 -24.02
C ARG A 30 -0.25 15.25 -23.93
N PRO A 31 0.68 15.21 -22.97
CA PRO A 31 1.68 14.15 -22.88
C PRO A 31 1.06 12.76 -22.68
N GLY A 32 -0.04 12.70 -21.91
CA GLY A 32 -0.78 11.47 -21.61
C GLY A 32 -1.17 10.64 -22.84
N MET A 33 -1.48 11.29 -23.96
CA MET A 33 -1.86 10.60 -25.20
C MET A 33 -0.69 9.87 -25.88
N TYR A 34 0.55 10.26 -25.60
CA TYR A 34 1.74 9.76 -26.29
C TYR A 34 2.56 8.82 -25.40
N ILE A 35 2.73 9.17 -24.12
CA ILE A 35 3.65 8.47 -23.21
C ILE A 35 2.94 7.71 -22.07
N GLY A 36 1.63 7.91 -21.89
CA GLY A 36 0.88 7.40 -20.74
C GLY A 36 0.88 8.37 -19.55
N ASP A 37 0.56 7.86 -18.36
CA ASP A 37 0.42 8.67 -17.14
C ASP A 37 1.76 9.35 -16.77
N THR A 38 1.70 10.66 -16.47
CA THR A 38 2.86 11.49 -16.13
C THR A 38 3.06 11.68 -14.62
N ASP A 39 2.15 11.18 -13.79
CA ASP A 39 2.11 11.39 -12.35
C ASP A 39 2.52 10.14 -11.55
N ASP A 40 2.22 8.94 -12.07
CA ASP A 40 2.53 7.66 -11.39
C ASP A 40 3.95 7.12 -11.68
N GLY A 41 4.68 7.76 -12.60
CA GLY A 41 6.02 7.38 -13.04
C GLY A 41 6.05 6.40 -14.22
N SER A 42 4.93 5.84 -14.67
CA SER A 42 4.89 4.90 -15.80
C SER A 42 5.32 5.57 -17.11
N GLY A 43 4.84 6.80 -17.38
CA GLY A 43 5.25 7.60 -18.54
C GLY A 43 6.71 8.06 -18.48
N LEU A 44 7.26 8.27 -17.28
CA LEU A 44 8.68 8.59 -17.11
C LEU A 44 9.56 7.45 -17.63
N HIS A 45 9.32 6.22 -17.16
CA HIS A 45 10.08 5.04 -17.59
C HIS A 45 9.89 4.73 -19.08
N ARG A 46 8.71 5.03 -19.62
CA ARG A 46 8.43 4.88 -21.06
C ARG A 46 9.36 5.71 -21.94
N MET A 47 9.89 6.84 -21.46
CA MET A 47 10.88 7.61 -22.22
C MET A 47 12.14 6.78 -22.54
N ILE A 48 12.65 6.02 -21.55
CA ILE A 48 13.79 5.12 -21.75
C ILE A 48 13.39 3.97 -22.66
N TYR A 49 12.19 3.41 -22.49
CA TYR A 49 11.71 2.31 -23.34
C TYR A 49 11.66 2.69 -24.82
N GLU A 50 11.19 3.89 -25.17
CA GLU A 50 11.13 4.34 -26.56
C GLU A 50 12.53 4.52 -27.17
N ALA A 51 13.51 4.98 -26.39
CA ALA A 51 14.90 5.07 -26.84
C ALA A 51 15.52 3.67 -27.03
N VAL A 52 15.32 2.76 -26.07
CA VAL A 52 15.82 1.38 -26.12
C VAL A 52 15.17 0.58 -27.24
N ASP A 53 13.87 0.73 -27.48
CA ASP A 53 13.15 0.03 -28.55
C ASP A 53 13.74 0.36 -29.94
N ASN A 54 14.24 1.59 -30.14
CA ASN A 54 14.96 1.95 -31.37
C ASN A 54 16.31 1.23 -31.49
N ALA A 55 17.06 1.15 -30.40
CA ALA A 55 18.33 0.41 -30.36
C ALA A 55 18.12 -1.10 -30.60
N VAL A 56 17.06 -1.67 -30.03
CA VAL A 56 16.69 -3.08 -30.23
C VAL A 56 16.20 -3.34 -31.67
N ASP A 57 15.55 -2.38 -32.33
CA ASP A 57 15.18 -2.51 -33.75
C ASP A 57 16.43 -2.60 -34.66
N GLU A 58 17.54 -1.92 -34.33
CA GLU A 58 18.84 -2.12 -35.02
C GLU A 58 19.41 -3.52 -34.80
N ALA A 59 19.18 -4.08 -33.61
CA ALA A 59 19.61 -5.44 -33.29
C ALA A 59 18.77 -6.50 -34.04
N LEU A 60 17.46 -6.29 -34.16
CA LEU A 60 16.57 -7.11 -34.99
C LEU A 60 16.98 -7.09 -36.47
N ALA A 61 17.52 -5.97 -36.94
CA ALA A 61 18.09 -5.85 -38.27
C ALA A 61 19.49 -6.49 -38.41
N GLY A 62 20.09 -6.95 -37.31
CA GLY A 62 21.37 -7.66 -37.27
C GLY A 62 22.61 -6.75 -37.24
N TYR A 63 22.44 -5.47 -36.89
CA TYR A 63 23.55 -4.49 -36.88
C TYR A 63 24.01 -4.08 -35.49
N CYS A 64 23.22 -4.36 -34.45
CA CYS A 64 23.52 -4.02 -33.06
C CYS A 64 23.57 -5.31 -32.23
N ASP A 65 24.61 -5.43 -31.40
CA ASP A 65 24.78 -6.53 -30.44
C ASP A 65 24.94 -6.06 -28.99
N GLN A 66 25.03 -4.74 -28.76
CA GLN A 66 25.12 -4.14 -27.44
C GLN A 66 24.28 -2.86 -27.31
N VAL A 67 23.53 -2.77 -26.21
CA VAL A 67 22.78 -1.58 -25.79
C VAL A 67 23.12 -1.24 -24.35
N ASP A 68 23.62 -0.04 -24.12
CA ASP A 68 23.98 0.47 -22.80
C ASP A 68 22.94 1.51 -22.35
N VAL A 69 22.41 1.34 -21.14
CA VAL A 69 21.45 2.24 -20.50
C VAL A 69 22.06 2.74 -19.19
N THR A 70 22.26 4.05 -19.07
CA THR A 70 22.87 4.67 -17.89
C THR A 70 21.91 5.65 -17.24
N LEU A 71 21.65 5.46 -15.94
CA LEU A 71 20.97 6.44 -15.09
C LEU A 71 22.05 7.34 -14.48
N ASN A 72 22.12 8.58 -14.97
CA ASN A 72 23.20 9.49 -14.66
C ASN A 72 22.99 10.18 -13.31
N ALA A 73 24.11 10.60 -12.70
CA ALA A 73 24.13 11.32 -11.43
C ALA A 73 23.38 12.67 -11.43
N ASN A 74 23.08 13.28 -12.58
CA ASN A 74 22.32 14.52 -12.66
C ASN A 74 20.80 14.29 -12.84
N GLY A 75 20.34 13.03 -12.82
CA GLY A 75 18.94 12.66 -13.08
C GLY A 75 18.61 12.42 -14.56
N SER A 76 19.55 12.58 -15.50
CA SER A 76 19.34 12.25 -16.92
C SER A 76 19.48 10.74 -17.17
N ALA A 77 18.93 10.26 -18.28
CA ALA A 77 19.17 8.91 -18.77
C ALA A 77 19.94 8.95 -20.09
N THR A 78 20.85 8.01 -20.29
CA THR A 78 21.61 7.81 -21.53
C THR A 78 21.29 6.44 -22.09
N VAL A 79 20.97 6.36 -23.38
CA VAL A 79 20.82 5.11 -24.12
C VAL A 79 21.78 5.13 -25.28
N CYS A 80 22.69 4.16 -25.34
CA CYS A 80 23.71 4.03 -26.36
C CYS A 80 23.60 2.65 -27.04
N ASP A 81 23.66 2.63 -28.36
CA ASP A 81 23.70 1.40 -29.17
C ASP A 81 24.94 1.39 -30.05
N ASN A 82 25.36 0.20 -30.47
CA ASN A 82 26.46 0.02 -31.42
C ASN A 82 26.00 -0.36 -32.83
N GLY A 83 24.79 0.05 -33.21
CA GLY A 83 24.20 -0.18 -34.53
C GLY A 83 24.81 0.67 -35.64
N ARG A 84 24.02 0.91 -36.71
CA ARG A 84 24.48 1.67 -37.88
C ARG A 84 24.61 3.18 -37.63
N GLY A 85 24.01 3.69 -36.56
CA GLY A 85 23.82 5.11 -36.32
C GLY A 85 22.66 5.72 -37.12
N VAL A 86 21.93 6.67 -36.53
CA VAL A 86 20.88 7.44 -37.22
C VAL A 86 21.43 8.11 -38.50
N PRO A 87 20.67 8.17 -39.62
CA PRO A 87 21.10 8.88 -40.81
C PRO A 87 21.38 10.37 -40.54
N THR A 88 22.53 10.85 -40.99
CA THR A 88 23.01 12.23 -40.75
C THR A 88 22.93 13.12 -42.01
N ASP A 89 22.62 12.53 -43.17
CA ASP A 89 22.48 13.25 -44.43
C ASP A 89 21.30 14.24 -44.40
N ILE A 90 21.35 15.27 -45.25
CA ILE A 90 20.27 16.24 -45.38
C ILE A 90 19.05 15.56 -46.01
N HIS A 91 17.88 15.70 -45.37
CA HIS A 91 16.60 15.21 -45.89
C HIS A 91 16.11 16.13 -47.02
N GLU A 92 15.91 15.58 -48.22
CA GLU A 92 15.63 16.37 -49.44
C GLU A 92 14.41 17.30 -49.33
N GLU A 93 13.36 16.87 -48.63
CA GLU A 93 12.11 17.65 -48.48
C GLU A 93 12.17 18.68 -47.34
N GLU A 94 12.88 18.37 -46.26
CA GLU A 94 12.86 19.18 -45.03
C GLU A 94 14.05 20.16 -44.94
N GLY A 95 15.10 19.94 -45.74
CA GLY A 95 16.27 20.83 -45.82
C GLY A 95 17.19 20.82 -44.60
N VAL A 96 16.92 19.94 -43.63
CA VAL A 96 17.73 19.72 -42.42
C VAL A 96 18.21 18.27 -42.34
N SER A 97 19.12 17.95 -41.42
CA SER A 97 19.64 16.58 -41.27
C SER A 97 18.50 15.60 -40.92
N ALA A 98 18.57 14.37 -41.42
CA ALA A 98 17.58 13.34 -41.08
C ALA A 98 17.52 13.08 -39.56
N ALA A 99 18.64 13.22 -38.85
CA ALA A 99 18.71 13.20 -37.39
C ALA A 99 17.84 14.29 -36.73
N GLU A 100 17.87 15.51 -37.25
CA GLU A 100 17.01 16.61 -36.78
C GLU A 100 15.54 16.34 -37.11
N VAL A 101 15.24 15.82 -38.31
CA VAL A 101 13.87 15.49 -38.72
C VAL A 101 13.23 14.49 -37.75
N ILE A 102 13.91 13.37 -37.44
CA ILE A 102 13.33 12.34 -36.56
C ILE A 102 13.15 12.81 -35.10
N MET A 103 13.92 13.81 -34.67
CA MET A 103 13.85 14.36 -33.31
C MET A 103 12.78 15.45 -33.17
N THR A 104 12.45 16.17 -34.26
CA THR A 104 11.59 17.36 -34.22
C THR A 104 10.24 17.19 -34.90
N LYS A 105 10.07 16.15 -35.74
CA LYS A 105 8.84 15.88 -36.48
C LYS A 105 8.18 14.59 -35.98
N LEU A 106 6.89 14.68 -35.70
CA LEU A 106 6.05 13.50 -35.47
C LEU A 106 5.85 12.75 -36.79
N HIS A 107 5.77 11.42 -36.70
CA HIS A 107 5.57 10.53 -37.84
C HIS A 107 6.68 10.60 -38.89
N ALA A 108 7.92 10.83 -38.44
CA ALA A 108 9.10 10.82 -39.28
C ALA A 108 10.04 9.66 -38.90
N GLY A 109 10.44 8.84 -39.89
CA GLY A 109 11.39 7.76 -39.67
C GLY A 109 11.42 6.73 -40.79
N GLY A 110 12.52 5.97 -40.91
CA GLY A 110 12.68 4.93 -41.93
C GLY A 110 11.89 3.64 -41.69
N LYS A 111 10.94 3.65 -40.74
CA LYS A 111 10.15 2.48 -40.31
C LYS A 111 8.81 2.34 -41.04
N PHE A 112 8.46 3.29 -41.91
CA PHE A 112 7.22 3.26 -42.71
C PHE A 112 7.32 2.39 -43.97
N ASP A 113 8.54 2.12 -44.44
CA ASP A 113 8.81 1.29 -45.61
C ASP A 113 9.59 0.03 -45.23
N GLN A 114 9.18 -1.14 -45.73
CA GLN A 114 9.81 -2.45 -45.45
C GLN A 114 11.25 -2.60 -45.99
N ASN A 115 11.81 -1.56 -46.62
CA ASN A 115 13.14 -1.58 -47.24
C ASN A 115 14.28 -1.53 -46.21
N THR A 116 14.11 -0.78 -45.12
CA THR A 116 15.18 -0.54 -44.13
C THR A 116 15.06 -1.48 -42.92
N TYR A 117 13.83 -1.75 -42.47
CA TYR A 117 13.52 -2.71 -41.42
C TYR A 117 12.45 -3.68 -41.92
N LYS A 118 12.81 -4.96 -42.08
CA LYS A 118 11.85 -6.00 -42.48
C LYS A 118 10.87 -6.37 -41.37
N VAL A 119 11.28 -6.18 -40.11
CA VAL A 119 10.51 -6.43 -38.89
C VAL A 119 10.97 -5.40 -37.86
N SER A 120 10.05 -4.62 -37.29
CA SER A 120 10.34 -3.66 -36.22
C SER A 120 9.20 -3.57 -35.20
N GLY A 121 9.51 -3.19 -33.97
CA GLY A 121 8.51 -2.88 -32.95
C GLY A 121 7.92 -1.46 -33.13
N GLY A 122 8.72 -0.49 -33.58
CA GLY A 122 8.31 0.90 -33.77
C GLY A 122 7.58 1.14 -35.09
N LEU A 123 6.25 1.27 -35.08
CA LEU A 123 5.45 1.46 -36.31
C LEU A 123 4.99 2.90 -36.57
N HIS A 124 5.04 3.77 -35.56
CA HIS A 124 4.34 5.06 -35.61
C HIS A 124 5.26 6.26 -35.90
N GLY A 125 6.58 6.10 -35.78
CA GLY A 125 7.56 7.17 -36.02
C GLY A 125 7.43 8.38 -35.09
N VAL A 126 7.00 8.17 -33.84
CA VAL A 126 6.81 9.24 -32.84
C VAL A 126 7.64 9.09 -31.58
N GLY A 127 8.15 7.89 -31.28
CA GLY A 127 8.77 7.57 -29.98
C GLY A 127 9.87 8.54 -29.54
N VAL A 128 10.96 8.62 -30.30
CA VAL A 128 12.13 9.46 -29.93
C VAL A 128 11.82 10.96 -29.97
N SER A 129 10.93 11.40 -30.86
CA SER A 129 10.46 12.79 -30.89
C SER A 129 9.63 13.17 -29.67
N VAL A 130 8.86 12.22 -29.10
CA VAL A 130 8.14 12.41 -27.84
C VAL A 130 9.13 12.50 -26.67
N VAL A 131 10.18 11.66 -26.66
CA VAL A 131 11.26 11.76 -25.68
C VAL A 131 11.86 13.17 -25.71
N ASN A 132 12.24 13.65 -26.89
CA ASN A 132 12.77 15.01 -27.07
C ASN A 132 11.82 16.11 -26.59
N ALA A 133 10.53 16.01 -26.95
CA ALA A 133 9.51 17.00 -26.56
C ALA A 133 9.29 17.09 -25.04
N LEU A 134 9.43 15.97 -24.32
CA LEU A 134 9.16 15.86 -22.89
C LEU A 134 10.43 15.95 -22.03
N SER A 135 11.55 16.34 -22.63
CA SER A 135 12.81 16.59 -21.93
C SER A 135 13.07 18.09 -21.77
N GLU A 136 13.75 18.48 -20.68
CA GLU A 136 14.28 19.84 -20.55
C GLU A 136 15.36 20.08 -21.60
N TRP A 137 16.23 19.08 -21.79
CA TRP A 137 17.23 19.04 -22.84
C TRP A 137 17.47 17.59 -23.29
N LEU A 138 17.90 17.44 -24.54
CA LEU A 138 18.33 16.18 -25.13
C LEU A 138 19.61 16.41 -25.93
N GLU A 139 20.57 15.51 -25.76
CA GLU A 139 21.82 15.45 -26.53
C GLU A 139 21.83 14.19 -27.37
N LEU A 140 22.12 14.35 -28.67
CA LEU A 140 22.23 13.28 -29.64
C LEU A 140 23.67 13.21 -30.14
N ARG A 141 24.31 12.06 -29.96
CA ARG A 141 25.58 11.71 -30.63
C ARG A 141 25.35 10.59 -31.63
N VAL A 142 25.96 10.72 -32.79
CA VAL A 142 25.89 9.70 -33.84
C VAL A 142 27.30 9.39 -34.32
N TRP A 143 27.66 8.11 -34.35
CA TRP A 143 28.90 7.63 -34.98
C TRP A 143 28.54 6.93 -36.29
N ARG A 144 28.83 7.57 -37.42
CA ARG A 144 28.46 7.05 -38.75
C ARG A 144 29.43 7.55 -39.81
N GLY A 145 29.82 6.68 -40.74
CA GLY A 145 30.69 7.05 -41.85
C GLY A 145 32.09 7.52 -41.42
N GLY A 146 32.59 7.05 -40.27
CA GLY A 146 33.91 7.43 -39.73
C GLY A 146 33.95 8.75 -38.95
N SER A 147 32.81 9.45 -38.83
CA SER A 147 32.71 10.73 -38.12
C SER A 147 31.80 10.62 -36.90
N GLU A 148 32.10 11.43 -35.88
CA GLU A 148 31.21 11.72 -34.76
C GLU A 148 30.42 13.00 -35.05
N TYR A 149 29.11 12.91 -34.87
CA TYR A 149 28.19 14.02 -34.99
C TYR A 149 27.53 14.31 -33.65
N PHE A 150 27.25 15.59 -33.38
CA PHE A 150 26.59 16.04 -32.16
C PHE A 150 25.47 17.04 -32.48
N MET A 151 24.37 16.93 -31.75
CA MET A 151 23.26 17.87 -31.79
C MET A 151 22.60 17.97 -30.41
N ARG A 152 22.19 19.19 -30.03
CA ARG A 152 21.50 19.45 -28.77
C ARG A 152 20.13 20.07 -29.02
N PHE A 153 19.18 19.68 -28.19
CA PHE A 153 17.80 20.15 -28.20
C PHE A 153 17.42 20.69 -26.82
N LEU A 154 16.57 21.72 -26.80
CA LEU A 154 15.99 22.32 -25.60
C LEU A 154 14.48 22.28 -25.71
N ALA A 155 13.82 21.62 -24.76
CA ALA A 155 12.37 21.40 -24.78
C ALA A 155 11.82 20.76 -26.08
N GLY A 156 12.63 20.08 -26.89
CA GLY A 156 12.22 19.52 -28.18
C GLY A 156 12.65 20.34 -29.41
N ASP A 157 13.10 21.58 -29.21
CA ASP A 157 13.53 22.47 -30.28
C ASP A 157 15.06 22.36 -30.47
N ALA A 158 15.52 22.31 -31.73
CA ALA A 158 16.95 22.24 -32.05
C ALA A 158 17.67 23.53 -31.62
N GLU A 159 18.74 23.41 -30.83
CA GLU A 159 19.56 24.57 -30.41
C GLU A 159 20.46 25.05 -31.55
N ALA A 160 21.02 24.10 -32.31
CA ALA A 160 21.84 24.33 -33.48
C ALA A 160 21.74 23.15 -34.46
N PRO A 161 22.07 23.33 -35.76
CA PRO A 161 22.16 22.23 -36.72
C PRO A 161 23.18 21.15 -36.30
N LEU A 162 23.01 19.92 -36.81
CA LEU A 162 23.93 18.81 -36.59
C LEU A 162 25.38 19.18 -37.00
N VAL A 163 26.33 19.03 -36.08
CA VAL A 163 27.75 19.35 -36.32
C VAL A 163 28.63 18.11 -36.23
N VAL A 164 29.71 18.07 -37.01
CA VAL A 164 30.77 17.07 -36.88
C VAL A 164 31.72 17.52 -35.78
N THR A 165 31.89 16.70 -34.74
CA THR A 165 32.76 17.01 -33.58
C THR A 165 34.12 16.34 -33.65
N GLY A 166 34.28 15.29 -34.46
CA GLY A 166 35.55 14.58 -34.61
C GLY A 166 35.44 13.31 -35.46
N GLU A 167 36.50 12.50 -35.43
CA GLU A 167 36.49 11.15 -36.01
C GLU A 167 35.85 10.15 -35.03
N SER A 168 35.11 9.16 -35.53
CA SER A 168 34.41 8.19 -34.68
C SER A 168 35.34 7.16 -34.00
N GLY A 169 36.63 7.16 -34.34
CA GLY A 169 37.60 6.22 -33.77
C GLY A 169 37.28 4.74 -34.06
N GLY A 170 36.56 4.46 -35.15
CA GLY A 170 36.08 3.11 -35.50
C GLY A 170 34.76 2.70 -34.84
N ARG A 171 34.16 3.57 -34.00
CA ARG A 171 32.83 3.35 -33.44
C ARG A 171 31.75 3.59 -34.49
N THR A 172 30.64 2.89 -34.34
CA THR A 172 29.37 3.12 -35.01
C THR A 172 28.23 3.05 -33.99
N GLY A 173 27.14 3.76 -34.24
CA GLY A 173 25.96 3.71 -33.38
C GLY A 173 25.35 5.06 -33.06
N THR A 174 24.44 5.08 -32.10
CA THR A 174 23.74 6.28 -31.63
C THR A 174 23.76 6.33 -30.12
N GLU A 175 23.95 7.52 -29.56
CA GLU A 175 23.76 7.80 -28.14
C GLU A 175 22.77 8.94 -27.96
N VAL A 176 21.76 8.70 -27.13
CA VAL A 176 20.72 9.66 -26.77
C VAL A 176 20.77 9.87 -25.27
N THR A 177 21.14 11.08 -24.84
CA THR A 177 21.12 11.49 -23.43
C THR A 177 20.05 12.54 -23.21
N PHE A 178 19.16 12.35 -22.24
CA PHE A 178 18.05 13.28 -22.02
C PHE A 178 17.70 13.46 -20.54
N LEU A 179 17.31 14.68 -20.16
CA LEU A 179 16.79 14.99 -18.83
C LEU A 179 15.27 15.20 -18.90
N PRO A 180 14.44 14.40 -18.21
CA PRO A 180 12.99 14.57 -18.20
C PRO A 180 12.53 15.94 -17.68
N SER A 181 11.48 16.49 -18.27
CA SER A 181 10.91 17.79 -17.89
C SER A 181 10.16 17.74 -16.56
N SER A 182 10.64 18.51 -15.58
CA SER A 182 9.95 18.74 -14.31
C SER A 182 8.62 19.50 -14.44
N ASN A 183 8.36 20.12 -15.60
CA ASN A 183 7.07 20.75 -15.92
C ASN A 183 6.03 19.75 -16.42
N THR A 184 6.46 18.54 -16.82
CA THR A 184 5.59 17.50 -17.37
C THR A 184 5.37 16.39 -16.35
N PHE A 185 6.43 15.93 -15.69
CA PHE A 185 6.35 14.78 -14.78
C PHE A 185 6.35 15.23 -13.32
N SER A 186 5.42 14.68 -12.54
CA SER A 186 5.40 14.87 -11.08
C SER A 186 6.53 14.09 -10.38
N LEU A 187 6.99 13.00 -11.00
CA LEU A 187 8.14 12.20 -10.59
C LEU A 187 9.21 12.28 -11.68
N THR A 188 10.43 12.65 -11.31
CA THR A 188 11.57 12.78 -12.25
C THR A 188 12.70 11.79 -11.96
N GLU A 189 12.56 10.96 -10.93
CA GLU A 189 13.53 9.92 -10.57
C GLU A 189 13.15 8.58 -11.22
N PHE A 190 14.07 8.03 -12.03
CA PHE A 190 13.92 6.71 -12.61
C PHE A 190 14.09 5.60 -11.57
N ASP A 191 13.22 4.60 -11.58
CA ASP A 191 13.32 3.39 -10.75
C ASP A 191 14.16 2.32 -11.45
N PHE A 192 15.26 1.93 -10.82
CA PHE A 192 16.18 0.94 -11.37
C PHE A 192 15.55 -0.44 -11.54
N GLU A 193 14.75 -0.90 -10.57
CA GLU A 193 14.20 -2.26 -10.56
C GLU A 193 13.11 -2.42 -11.64
N ILE A 194 12.31 -1.38 -11.86
CA ILE A 194 11.33 -1.34 -12.95
C ILE A 194 12.02 -1.44 -14.31
N LEU A 195 13.08 -0.65 -14.52
CA LEU A 195 13.86 -0.67 -15.75
C LEU A 195 14.60 -2.01 -15.92
N GLU A 196 15.27 -2.50 -14.89
CA GLU A 196 15.97 -3.79 -14.92
C GLU A 196 15.02 -4.91 -15.31
N HIS A 197 13.82 -4.95 -14.72
CA HIS A 197 12.82 -5.95 -15.07
C HIS A 197 12.49 -5.89 -16.56
N ARG A 198 12.17 -4.71 -17.10
CA ARG A 198 11.79 -4.55 -18.52
C ARG A 198 12.95 -4.86 -19.47
N LEU A 199 14.15 -4.35 -19.20
CA LEU A 199 15.34 -4.60 -20.01
C LEU A 199 15.73 -6.08 -20.01
N ARG A 200 15.49 -6.79 -18.89
CA ARG A 200 15.70 -8.23 -18.80
C ARG A 200 14.77 -9.01 -19.73
N GLU A 201 13.50 -8.61 -19.83
CA GLU A 201 12.57 -9.20 -20.81
C GLU A 201 13.08 -9.02 -22.24
N LEU A 202 13.57 -7.81 -22.58
CA LEU A 202 14.12 -7.52 -23.90
C LEU A 202 15.39 -8.35 -24.19
N ALA A 203 16.27 -8.52 -23.21
CA ALA A 203 17.47 -9.34 -23.36
C ALA A 203 17.14 -10.82 -23.61
N PHE A 204 16.09 -11.35 -22.97
CA PHE A 204 15.60 -12.71 -23.26
C PHE A 204 15.04 -12.86 -24.68
N LEU A 205 14.33 -11.84 -25.19
CA LEU A 205 13.75 -11.86 -26.53
C LEU A 205 14.80 -11.70 -27.64
N ASN A 206 16.00 -11.25 -27.29
CA ASN A 206 17.10 -10.98 -28.21
C ASN A 206 18.37 -11.68 -27.72
N ALA A 207 18.44 -13.00 -27.94
CA ALA A 207 19.51 -13.86 -27.40
C ALA A 207 20.94 -13.42 -27.73
N ASN A 208 21.13 -12.64 -28.80
CA ASN A 208 22.44 -12.15 -29.26
C ASN A 208 22.75 -10.71 -28.83
N VAL A 209 21.88 -10.08 -28.03
CA VAL A 209 22.04 -8.68 -27.62
C VAL A 209 22.40 -8.62 -26.14
N LYS A 210 23.52 -7.96 -25.83
CA LYS A 210 23.91 -7.61 -24.47
C LYS A 210 23.24 -6.28 -24.12
N ILE A 211 22.45 -6.26 -23.06
CA ILE A 211 21.91 -5.02 -22.49
C ILE A 211 22.59 -4.76 -21.15
N ILE A 212 23.19 -3.58 -20.97
CA ILE A 212 23.84 -3.19 -19.72
C ILE A 212 23.05 -2.04 -19.11
N LEU A 213 22.48 -2.23 -17.91
CA LEU A 213 21.87 -1.17 -17.13
C LEU A 213 22.83 -0.73 -16.02
N THR A 214 23.19 0.55 -16.00
CA THR A 214 24.09 1.13 -15.00
C THR A 214 23.41 2.27 -14.27
N ASP A 215 23.41 2.23 -12.94
CA ASP A 215 22.98 3.32 -12.08
C ASP A 215 24.18 4.03 -11.48
N GLU A 216 24.48 5.22 -11.97
CA GLU A 216 25.60 6.06 -11.51
C GLU A 216 25.17 7.11 -10.47
N ARG A 217 23.91 7.06 -10.01
CA ARG A 217 23.43 7.99 -8.99
C ARG A 217 24.05 7.69 -7.63
N ALA A 218 24.25 6.41 -7.32
CA ALA A 218 25.00 6.01 -6.15
C ALA A 218 26.51 6.07 -6.45
N ALA A 219 27.32 6.43 -5.45
CA ALA A 219 28.76 6.51 -5.66
C ALA A 219 29.49 5.15 -5.71
N GLU A 220 28.77 4.02 -5.63
CA GLU A 220 29.19 2.79 -6.29
C GLU A 220 28.14 2.51 -7.35
N ALA A 221 28.58 2.41 -8.61
CA ALA A 221 27.65 2.21 -9.71
C ALA A 221 26.99 0.82 -9.59
N LYS A 222 25.66 0.79 -9.59
CA LYS A 222 24.92 -0.48 -9.64
C LYS A 222 24.83 -0.91 -11.10
N VAL A 223 25.51 -1.99 -11.46
CA VAL A 223 25.51 -2.52 -12.82
C VAL A 223 24.72 -3.82 -12.89
N SER A 224 23.79 -3.91 -13.84
CA SER A 224 23.10 -5.15 -14.21
C SER A 224 23.40 -5.47 -15.67
N GLU A 225 24.19 -6.53 -15.87
CA GLU A 225 24.49 -7.06 -17.19
C GLU A 225 23.46 -8.14 -17.56
N LEU A 226 22.72 -7.89 -18.64
CA LEU A 226 21.61 -8.71 -19.09
C LEU A 226 21.95 -9.31 -20.47
N HIS A 227 22.36 -10.57 -20.47
CA HIS A 227 22.66 -11.30 -21.70
C HIS A 227 22.31 -12.78 -21.52
N TYR A 228 21.38 -13.27 -22.35
CA TYR A 228 20.79 -14.60 -22.18
C TYR A 228 20.82 -15.37 -23.51
N ALA A 229 21.90 -16.11 -23.75
CA ALA A 229 22.07 -16.91 -24.96
C ALA A 229 20.97 -17.96 -25.18
N GLY A 230 20.30 -18.41 -24.11
CA GLY A 230 19.15 -19.32 -24.19
C GLY A 230 17.85 -18.67 -24.67
N GLY A 231 17.83 -17.35 -24.89
CA GLY A 231 16.69 -16.61 -25.42
C GLY A 231 15.40 -16.84 -24.62
N ILE A 232 14.30 -17.09 -25.34
CA ILE A 232 12.98 -17.34 -24.74
C ILE A 232 12.92 -18.61 -23.87
N VAL A 233 13.83 -19.58 -24.06
CA VAL A 233 13.94 -20.75 -23.17
C VAL A 233 14.44 -20.32 -21.80
N ALA A 234 15.53 -19.55 -21.76
CA ALA A 234 16.05 -19.00 -20.52
C ALA A 234 15.02 -18.09 -19.83
N TYR A 235 14.11 -17.46 -20.60
CA TYR A 235 13.03 -16.68 -20.03
C TYR A 235 12.00 -17.55 -19.31
N VAL A 236 11.56 -18.66 -19.92
CA VAL A 236 10.67 -19.62 -19.27
C VAL A 236 11.30 -20.17 -18.00
N ASP A 237 12.59 -20.54 -18.05
CA ASP A 237 13.33 -21.02 -16.90
C ASP A 237 13.41 -19.95 -15.79
N TYR A 238 13.60 -18.69 -16.17
CA TYR A 238 13.57 -17.56 -15.23
C TYR A 238 12.19 -17.37 -14.60
N LEU A 239 11.10 -17.45 -15.38
CA LEU A 239 9.73 -17.35 -14.88
C LEU A 239 9.35 -18.51 -13.95
N ASP A 240 9.90 -19.70 -14.22
CA ASP A 240 9.64 -20.92 -13.46
C ASP A 240 10.70 -21.22 -12.39
N ARG A 241 11.66 -20.32 -12.13
CA ARG A 241 12.75 -20.52 -11.15
C ARG A 241 12.32 -20.91 -9.73
N ALA A 242 11.08 -20.59 -9.37
CA ALA A 242 10.48 -20.90 -8.07
C ALA A 242 9.43 -22.03 -8.12
N LYS A 243 9.27 -22.69 -9.28
CA LYS A 243 8.30 -23.75 -9.57
C LYS A 243 9.04 -25.03 -9.94
N GLN A 244 8.38 -26.18 -9.85
CA GLN A 244 8.96 -27.45 -10.25
C GLN A 244 8.48 -27.86 -11.64
N SER A 245 9.40 -27.96 -12.60
CA SER A 245 9.12 -28.49 -13.94
C SER A 245 8.63 -29.94 -13.89
N LEU A 246 7.66 -30.29 -14.74
CA LEU A 246 7.13 -31.67 -14.83
C LEU A 246 7.95 -32.57 -15.75
N VAL A 247 8.60 -32.00 -16.76
CA VAL A 247 9.28 -32.75 -17.83
C VAL A 247 10.77 -32.42 -17.92
N GLY A 248 11.29 -31.63 -16.98
CA GLY A 248 12.70 -31.24 -16.93
C GLY A 248 13.00 -30.12 -17.89
N ASP A 249 13.12 -30.45 -19.18
CA ASP A 249 13.54 -29.52 -20.22
C ASP A 249 12.36 -28.72 -20.79
N THR A 250 12.60 -27.43 -21.02
CA THR A 250 11.63 -26.52 -21.65
C THR A 250 11.42 -26.91 -23.11
N ILE A 251 10.15 -27.07 -23.51
CA ILE A 251 9.77 -27.39 -24.89
C ILE A 251 9.97 -26.14 -25.73
N THR A 252 10.77 -26.22 -26.79
CA THR A 252 11.00 -25.10 -27.69
C THR A 252 10.97 -25.50 -29.15
N PHE A 253 10.44 -24.62 -29.98
CA PHE A 253 10.51 -24.73 -31.43
C PHE A 253 10.35 -23.35 -32.08
N GLN A 254 10.91 -23.24 -33.27
CA GLN A 254 10.85 -22.06 -34.13
C GLN A 254 10.47 -22.52 -35.53
N ASP A 255 9.53 -21.81 -36.16
CA ASP A 255 9.16 -22.07 -37.55
C ASP A 255 8.76 -20.77 -38.26
N LYS A 256 8.96 -20.73 -39.58
CA LYS A 256 8.62 -19.57 -40.41
C LYS A 256 7.61 -19.98 -41.47
N LYS A 257 6.47 -19.29 -41.51
CA LYS A 257 5.41 -19.52 -42.50
C LYS A 257 4.76 -18.20 -42.88
N ASP A 258 4.48 -18.01 -44.16
CA ASP A 258 3.87 -16.78 -44.71
C ASP A 258 4.60 -15.49 -44.25
N ASP A 259 5.93 -15.53 -44.26
CA ASP A 259 6.83 -14.48 -43.75
C ASP A 259 6.72 -14.12 -42.27
N ILE A 260 5.90 -14.84 -41.50
CA ILE A 260 5.79 -14.71 -40.05
C ILE A 260 6.67 -15.78 -39.39
N LEU A 261 7.59 -15.34 -38.54
CA LEU A 261 8.38 -16.22 -37.68
C LEU A 261 7.62 -16.42 -36.37
N VAL A 262 7.45 -17.67 -35.95
CA VAL A 262 6.83 -18.04 -34.68
C VAL A 262 7.87 -18.77 -33.84
N GLU A 263 8.14 -18.24 -32.65
CA GLU A 263 9.06 -18.79 -31.66
C GLU A 263 8.28 -19.08 -30.39
N VAL A 264 8.41 -20.30 -29.87
CA VAL A 264 7.76 -20.72 -28.64
C VAL A 264 8.75 -21.40 -27.72
N ALA A 265 8.67 -21.04 -26.44
CA ALA A 265 9.22 -21.80 -25.34
C ALA A 265 8.10 -22.02 -24.33
N MET A 266 7.89 -23.25 -23.89
CA MET A 266 6.84 -23.57 -22.93
C MET A 266 7.18 -24.76 -22.05
N GLN A 267 6.62 -24.75 -20.84
CA GLN A 267 6.83 -25.78 -19.86
C GLN A 267 5.59 -25.91 -18.96
N TRP A 268 5.21 -27.14 -18.62
CA TRP A 268 4.27 -27.38 -17.54
C TRP A 268 5.03 -27.57 -16.22
N ASN A 269 4.50 -26.97 -15.16
CA ASN A 269 5.05 -27.03 -13.81
C ASN A 269 3.99 -27.51 -12.80
N ASP A 270 4.38 -27.60 -11.54
CA ASP A 270 3.54 -28.03 -10.43
C ASP A 270 2.50 -27.00 -9.96
N SER A 271 2.53 -25.77 -10.51
CA SER A 271 1.55 -24.73 -10.17
C SER A 271 0.18 -24.96 -10.83
N TYR A 272 -0.76 -24.07 -10.52
CA TYR A 272 -2.16 -24.16 -10.97
C TYR A 272 -2.58 -23.01 -11.88
N HIS A 273 -1.64 -22.10 -12.17
CA HIS A 273 -1.93 -20.87 -12.89
C HIS A 273 -1.26 -20.91 -14.26
N GLU A 274 -1.97 -20.38 -15.26
CA GLU A 274 -1.42 -20.14 -16.60
C GLU A 274 -0.55 -18.88 -16.56
N THR A 275 0.67 -18.96 -17.09
CA THR A 275 1.54 -17.81 -17.34
C THR A 275 1.94 -17.81 -18.82
N VAL A 276 1.12 -17.21 -19.67
CA VAL A 276 1.43 -17.06 -21.10
C VAL A 276 1.77 -15.60 -21.38
N LEU A 277 3.00 -15.36 -21.84
CA LEU A 277 3.46 -14.04 -22.28
C LEU A 277 3.52 -14.00 -23.80
N CYS A 278 2.86 -13.02 -24.40
CA CYS A 278 2.78 -12.86 -25.84
C CYS A 278 3.56 -11.62 -26.29
N PHE A 279 4.38 -11.82 -27.32
CA PHE A 279 5.21 -10.80 -27.91
C PHE A 279 5.04 -10.76 -29.42
N THR A 280 4.96 -9.55 -29.98
CA THR A 280 5.00 -9.28 -31.41
C THR A 280 6.09 -8.28 -31.66
N ASN A 281 7.11 -8.64 -32.43
CA ASN A 281 8.28 -7.78 -32.71
C ASN A 281 8.91 -7.20 -31.43
N ASN A 282 9.15 -8.04 -30.42
CA ASN A 282 9.69 -7.69 -29.08
C ASN A 282 8.77 -6.84 -28.18
N ILE A 283 7.59 -6.47 -28.65
CA ILE A 283 6.61 -5.72 -27.85
C ILE A 283 5.69 -6.70 -27.15
N ARG A 284 5.48 -6.51 -25.85
CA ARG A 284 4.57 -7.33 -25.04
C ARG A 284 3.12 -6.89 -25.26
N GLN A 285 2.21 -7.85 -25.44
CA GLN A 285 0.77 -7.60 -25.49
C GLN A 285 0.14 -8.10 -24.18
N ALA A 286 -0.23 -7.22 -23.24
CA ALA A 286 -0.84 -7.66 -21.98
C ALA A 286 -2.21 -8.32 -22.19
N ASP A 287 -2.98 -7.83 -23.17
CA ASP A 287 -4.31 -8.35 -23.52
C ASP A 287 -4.26 -9.51 -24.54
N GLY A 288 -3.05 -9.94 -24.92
CA GLY A 288 -2.84 -10.97 -25.92
C GLY A 288 -3.26 -10.52 -27.32
N GLY A 289 -4.09 -11.32 -28.01
CA GLY A 289 -4.51 -11.02 -29.37
C GLY A 289 -4.74 -12.26 -30.24
N THR A 290 -4.65 -12.06 -31.55
CA THR A 290 -4.89 -13.11 -32.56
C THR A 290 -3.88 -14.26 -32.48
N HIS A 291 -2.62 -13.98 -32.15
CA HIS A 291 -1.56 -14.96 -31.87
C HIS A 291 -1.87 -15.82 -30.64
N LEU A 292 -2.26 -15.20 -29.51
CA LEU A 292 -2.65 -15.94 -28.30
C LEU A 292 -3.87 -16.85 -28.55
N ALA A 293 -4.88 -16.33 -29.25
CA ALA A 293 -6.06 -17.10 -29.61
C ALA A 293 -5.70 -18.33 -30.47
N GLY A 294 -4.77 -18.15 -31.42
CA GLY A 294 -4.24 -19.25 -32.23
C GLY A 294 -3.48 -20.28 -31.40
N PHE A 295 -2.56 -19.84 -30.55
CA PHE A 295 -1.82 -20.71 -29.64
C PHE A 295 -2.75 -21.55 -28.75
N ARG A 296 -3.71 -20.91 -28.07
CA ARG A 296 -4.67 -21.60 -27.19
C ARG A 296 -5.54 -22.62 -27.93
N GLY A 297 -6.00 -22.25 -29.13
CA GLY A 297 -6.79 -23.13 -29.98
C GLY A 297 -6.02 -24.38 -30.40
N ALA A 298 -4.79 -24.21 -30.88
CA ALA A 298 -3.94 -25.32 -31.32
C ALA A 298 -3.51 -26.22 -30.15
N LEU A 299 -3.05 -25.63 -29.04
CA LEU A 299 -2.66 -26.35 -27.83
C LEU A 299 -3.78 -27.27 -27.34
N THR A 300 -5.00 -26.73 -27.22
CA THR A 300 -6.17 -27.49 -26.76
C THR A 300 -6.47 -28.67 -27.68
N ARG A 301 -6.36 -28.48 -28.99
CA ARG A 301 -6.57 -29.57 -29.97
C ARG A 301 -5.50 -30.65 -29.87
N CYS A 302 -4.22 -30.29 -29.79
CA CYS A 302 -3.12 -31.25 -29.67
C CYS A 302 -3.22 -32.09 -28.38
N VAL A 303 -3.47 -31.43 -27.25
CA VAL A 303 -3.66 -32.10 -25.95
C VAL A 303 -4.84 -33.06 -26.00
N ASN A 304 -5.99 -32.65 -26.55
CA ASN A 304 -7.16 -33.53 -26.67
C ASN A 304 -6.92 -34.71 -27.61
N ALA A 305 -6.28 -34.48 -28.77
CA ALA A 305 -5.96 -35.54 -29.72
C ALA A 305 -5.05 -36.60 -29.10
N TYR A 306 -3.98 -36.17 -28.42
CA TYR A 306 -3.04 -37.08 -27.77
C TYR A 306 -3.66 -37.78 -26.54
N ALA A 307 -4.50 -37.09 -25.75
CA ALA A 307 -5.24 -37.69 -24.64
C ALA A 307 -6.23 -38.78 -25.10
N ALA A 308 -6.87 -38.58 -26.27
CA ALA A 308 -7.77 -39.56 -26.87
C ALA A 308 -7.02 -40.80 -27.39
N GLN A 309 -5.84 -40.60 -27.99
CA GLN A 309 -4.99 -41.67 -28.52
C GLN A 309 -4.34 -42.50 -27.40
N SER A 310 -3.84 -41.84 -26.36
CA SER A 310 -3.21 -42.51 -25.20
C SER A 310 -4.17 -43.23 -24.27
N GLY A 311 -5.49 -42.93 -24.35
CA GLY A 311 -6.54 -43.59 -23.57
C GLY A 311 -6.68 -43.10 -22.11
N LEU A 312 -5.84 -42.16 -21.66
CA LEU A 312 -5.84 -41.62 -20.30
C LEU A 312 -7.16 -40.92 -19.93
N ALA A 313 -7.74 -40.14 -20.84
CA ALA A 313 -9.01 -39.44 -20.59
C ALA A 313 -10.22 -40.38 -20.41
N LYS A 314 -10.22 -41.54 -21.09
CA LYS A 314 -11.32 -42.52 -21.01
C LYS A 314 -11.38 -43.20 -19.65
N ARG A 315 -10.25 -43.36 -18.97
CA ARG A 315 -10.16 -44.01 -17.65
C ARG A 315 -10.86 -43.19 -16.56
N GLU A 316 -10.67 -41.88 -16.57
CA GLU A 316 -11.25 -40.97 -15.57
C GLU A 316 -12.64 -40.42 -15.95
N LYS A 317 -13.13 -40.67 -17.17
CA LYS A 317 -14.43 -40.20 -17.70
C LYS A 317 -14.61 -38.67 -17.62
N VAL A 318 -13.54 -37.92 -17.86
CA VAL A 318 -13.54 -36.45 -17.83
C VAL A 318 -13.38 -35.88 -19.24
N SER A 319 -14.07 -34.78 -19.53
CA SER A 319 -13.84 -33.98 -20.74
C SER A 319 -12.80 -32.90 -20.42
N ILE A 320 -11.74 -32.82 -21.23
CA ILE A 320 -10.67 -31.82 -21.07
C ILE A 320 -11.09 -30.52 -21.74
N SER A 321 -11.16 -29.43 -20.98
CA SER A 321 -11.36 -28.07 -21.52
C SER A 321 -10.02 -27.45 -21.93
N GLY A 322 -10.08 -26.30 -22.60
CA GLY A 322 -8.86 -25.54 -22.90
C GLY A 322 -8.15 -25.05 -21.64
N ASP A 323 -8.90 -24.70 -20.59
CA ASP A 323 -8.33 -24.21 -19.33
C ASP A 323 -7.60 -25.32 -18.58
N ASP A 324 -8.17 -26.54 -18.60
CA ASP A 324 -7.54 -27.74 -18.03
C ASP A 324 -6.18 -28.00 -18.72
N ALA A 325 -6.11 -27.80 -20.04
CA ALA A 325 -4.88 -27.99 -20.81
C ALA A 325 -3.76 -26.98 -20.48
N ARG A 326 -4.13 -25.81 -19.93
CA ARG A 326 -3.21 -24.71 -19.62
C ARG A 326 -2.90 -24.58 -18.13
N GLU A 327 -3.49 -25.41 -17.27
CA GLU A 327 -3.22 -25.39 -15.83
C GLU A 327 -1.73 -25.66 -15.56
N GLY A 328 -1.05 -24.70 -14.94
CA GLY A 328 0.37 -24.79 -14.64
C GLY A 328 1.29 -24.67 -15.86
N LEU A 329 0.78 -24.16 -16.99
CA LEU A 329 1.58 -23.87 -18.17
C LEU A 329 2.26 -22.50 -18.05
N THR A 330 3.57 -22.47 -18.20
CA THR A 330 4.33 -21.26 -18.49
C THR A 330 4.74 -21.29 -19.96
N CYS A 331 4.47 -20.22 -20.69
CA CYS A 331 4.79 -20.12 -22.12
C CYS A 331 5.20 -18.69 -22.49
N VAL A 332 6.25 -18.58 -23.29
CA VAL A 332 6.64 -17.36 -23.99
C VAL A 332 6.41 -17.59 -25.48
N LEU A 333 5.45 -16.84 -26.05
CA LEU A 333 5.10 -16.84 -27.47
C LEU A 333 5.60 -15.54 -28.10
N SER A 334 6.60 -15.64 -28.96
CA SER A 334 7.16 -14.51 -29.73
C SER A 334 6.86 -14.69 -31.20
N VAL A 335 6.22 -13.70 -31.82
CA VAL A 335 5.99 -13.67 -33.26
C VAL A 335 6.71 -12.47 -33.89
N LYS A 336 7.33 -12.69 -35.06
CA LYS A 336 7.91 -11.62 -35.87
C LYS A 336 7.03 -11.43 -37.10
N VAL A 337 6.39 -10.27 -37.20
CA VAL A 337 5.35 -9.96 -38.19
C VAL A 337 5.78 -8.70 -38.97
N PRO A 338 5.80 -8.74 -40.32
CA PRO A 338 6.22 -7.58 -41.13
C PRO A 338 5.33 -6.34 -40.98
N ASP A 339 4.00 -6.50 -40.91
CA ASP A 339 3.03 -5.39 -40.78
C ASP A 339 2.00 -5.72 -39.68
N PRO A 340 2.38 -5.60 -38.38
CA PRO A 340 1.47 -5.92 -37.29
C PRO A 340 0.45 -4.80 -37.06
N LYS A 341 -0.80 -5.19 -36.80
CA LYS A 341 -1.89 -4.27 -36.47
C LYS A 341 -2.28 -4.43 -35.00
N PHE A 342 -2.31 -3.31 -34.28
CA PHE A 342 -2.68 -3.25 -32.87
C PHE A 342 -3.99 -2.49 -32.66
N SER A 343 -4.68 -2.74 -31.55
CA SER A 343 -5.92 -2.03 -31.20
C SER A 343 -5.71 -0.57 -30.77
N SER A 344 -4.51 -0.22 -30.32
CA SER A 344 -4.17 1.09 -29.75
C SER A 344 -2.67 1.40 -29.89
N GLN A 345 -2.30 2.66 -29.62
CA GLN A 345 -0.90 3.11 -29.57
C GLN A 345 -0.07 2.39 -28.49
N THR A 346 -0.69 2.03 -27.37
CA THR A 346 -0.07 1.27 -26.28
C THR A 346 0.26 -0.18 -26.68
N LYS A 347 -0.24 -0.65 -27.84
CA LYS A 347 0.04 -1.96 -28.44
C LYS A 347 -0.29 -3.15 -27.53
N GLU A 348 -1.30 -2.99 -26.67
CA GLU A 348 -1.70 -4.01 -25.68
C GLU A 348 -2.32 -5.26 -26.30
N LYS A 349 -2.91 -5.16 -27.50
CA LYS A 349 -3.58 -6.27 -28.20
C LYS A 349 -3.28 -6.33 -29.69
N LEU A 350 -2.87 -7.51 -30.17
CA LEU A 350 -2.68 -7.79 -31.60
C LEU A 350 -4.02 -8.13 -32.28
N VAL A 351 -4.33 -7.45 -33.38
CA VAL A 351 -5.57 -7.64 -34.17
C VAL A 351 -5.33 -8.13 -35.60
N SER A 352 -4.07 -8.36 -36.01
CA SER A 352 -3.69 -8.97 -37.29
C SER A 352 -4.30 -10.37 -37.47
N SER A 353 -5.33 -10.47 -38.31
CA SER A 353 -6.11 -11.70 -38.52
C SER A 353 -5.31 -12.84 -39.16
N GLU A 354 -4.34 -12.50 -40.01
CA GLU A 354 -3.44 -13.38 -40.74
C GLU A 354 -2.46 -14.15 -39.83
N VAL A 355 -2.14 -13.60 -38.65
CA VAL A 355 -1.20 -14.22 -37.69
C VAL A 355 -1.81 -15.47 -37.04
N ARG A 356 -3.12 -15.47 -36.78
CA ARG A 356 -3.81 -16.58 -36.11
C ARG A 356 -3.63 -17.93 -36.82
N PRO A 357 -3.98 -18.10 -38.12
CA PRO A 357 -3.85 -19.39 -38.79
C PRO A 357 -2.40 -19.87 -38.88
N VAL A 358 -1.43 -18.95 -39.00
CA VAL A 358 0.01 -19.29 -38.99
C VAL A 358 0.42 -19.88 -37.65
N VAL A 359 0.12 -19.19 -36.55
CA VAL A 359 0.41 -19.70 -35.20
C VAL A 359 -0.33 -21.03 -34.98
N GLU A 360 -1.62 -21.13 -35.30
CA GLU A 360 -2.37 -22.38 -35.13
C GLU A 360 -1.74 -23.59 -35.84
N SER A 361 -1.22 -23.38 -37.06
CA SER A 361 -0.53 -24.42 -37.82
C SER A 361 0.80 -24.80 -37.17
N VAL A 362 1.67 -23.82 -36.89
CA VAL A 362 3.01 -24.08 -36.33
C VAL A 362 2.92 -24.81 -34.99
N ILE A 363 2.05 -24.35 -34.08
CA ILE A 363 1.84 -25.03 -32.80
C ILE A 363 1.29 -26.44 -33.03
N GLY A 364 0.29 -26.58 -33.90
CA GLY A 364 -0.33 -27.86 -34.21
C GLY A 364 0.67 -28.92 -34.66
N ASP A 365 1.51 -28.54 -35.62
CA ASP A 365 2.48 -29.42 -36.26
C ASP A 365 3.64 -29.75 -35.29
N ARG A 366 4.25 -28.73 -34.68
CA ARG A 366 5.46 -28.89 -33.85
C ARG A 366 5.18 -29.50 -32.49
N LEU A 367 4.09 -29.10 -31.82
CA LEU A 367 3.73 -29.70 -30.54
C LEU A 367 3.23 -31.15 -30.72
N GLY A 368 2.50 -31.41 -31.81
CA GLY A 368 2.09 -32.77 -32.17
C GLY A 368 3.30 -33.68 -32.38
N GLN A 369 4.27 -33.24 -33.18
CA GLN A 369 5.55 -33.94 -33.38
C GLN A 369 6.28 -34.18 -32.04
N TRP A 370 6.37 -33.17 -31.18
CA TRP A 370 7.07 -33.30 -29.90
C TRP A 370 6.42 -34.35 -28.98
N PHE A 371 5.07 -34.42 -28.91
CA PHE A 371 4.38 -35.46 -28.13
C PHE A 371 4.61 -36.87 -28.65
N GLU A 372 4.78 -37.05 -29.97
CA GLU A 372 5.13 -38.34 -30.56
C GLU A 372 6.57 -38.75 -30.27
N GLU A 373 7.51 -37.79 -30.28
CA GLU A 373 8.93 -38.02 -30.01
C GLU A 373 9.23 -38.23 -28.51
N HIS A 374 8.42 -37.65 -27.60
CA HIS A 374 8.62 -37.68 -26.14
C HIS A 374 7.42 -38.31 -25.40
N PRO A 375 7.14 -39.61 -25.59
CA PRO A 375 5.89 -40.22 -25.14
C PRO A 375 5.77 -40.33 -23.61
N ASN A 376 6.88 -40.37 -22.87
CA ASN A 376 6.86 -40.47 -21.41
C ASN A 376 6.52 -39.11 -20.78
N GLU A 377 7.19 -38.07 -21.24
CA GLU A 377 6.99 -36.67 -20.88
C GLU A 377 5.56 -36.23 -21.25
N ALA A 378 5.12 -36.56 -22.47
CA ALA A 378 3.76 -36.28 -22.92
C ALA A 378 2.71 -36.96 -22.02
N LYS A 379 2.92 -38.20 -21.58
CA LYS A 379 2.01 -38.88 -20.62
C LYS A 379 1.97 -38.17 -19.27
N THR A 380 3.10 -37.66 -18.78
CA THR A 380 3.15 -36.87 -17.54
C THR A 380 2.33 -35.58 -17.67
N ILE A 381 2.51 -34.85 -18.76
CA ILE A 381 1.75 -33.62 -19.06
C ILE A 381 0.25 -33.93 -19.14
N ILE A 382 -0.16 -34.92 -19.96
CA ILE A 382 -1.57 -35.30 -20.08
C ILE A 382 -2.13 -35.79 -18.75
N GLY A 383 -1.35 -36.51 -17.94
CA GLY A 383 -1.74 -36.92 -16.59
C GLY A 383 -2.16 -35.73 -15.73
N LYS A 384 -1.33 -34.68 -15.67
CA LYS A 384 -1.67 -33.43 -14.97
C LYS A 384 -2.93 -32.77 -15.53
N VAL A 385 -3.06 -32.68 -16.86
CA VAL A 385 -4.26 -32.08 -17.50
C VAL A 385 -5.53 -32.86 -17.14
N VAL A 386 -5.47 -34.19 -17.10
CA VAL A 386 -6.58 -35.05 -16.67
C VAL A 386 -6.91 -34.85 -15.19
N GLU A 387 -5.91 -34.70 -14.33
CA GLU A 387 -6.11 -34.34 -12.91
C GLU A 387 -6.77 -32.97 -12.75
N ALA A 388 -6.36 -31.97 -13.53
CA ALA A 388 -6.97 -30.64 -13.55
C ALA A 388 -8.45 -30.72 -13.96
N ALA A 389 -8.75 -31.45 -15.04
CA ALA A 389 -10.12 -31.70 -15.50
C ALA A 389 -10.97 -32.41 -14.43
N ALA A 390 -10.42 -33.43 -13.76
CA ALA A 390 -11.08 -34.12 -12.65
C ALA A 390 -11.33 -33.20 -11.45
N ALA A 391 -10.36 -32.34 -11.10
CA ALA A 391 -10.49 -31.36 -10.04
C ALA A 391 -11.54 -30.28 -10.37
N ARG A 392 -11.60 -29.80 -11.62
CA ARG A 392 -12.66 -28.88 -12.10
C ARG A 392 -14.03 -29.53 -11.99
N GLU A 393 -14.17 -30.79 -12.42
CA GLU A 393 -15.43 -31.53 -12.29
C GLU A 393 -15.84 -31.75 -10.82
N ALA A 394 -14.89 -32.03 -9.93
CA ALA A 394 -15.14 -32.11 -8.49
C ALA A 394 -15.55 -30.75 -7.91
N ALA A 395 -14.90 -29.66 -8.32
CA ALA A 395 -15.24 -28.30 -7.92
C ALA A 395 -16.64 -27.90 -8.41
N ARG A 396 -16.99 -28.22 -9.65
CA ARG A 396 -18.34 -28.03 -10.20
C ARG A 396 -19.38 -28.80 -9.39
N LYS A 397 -19.13 -30.08 -9.08
CA LYS A 397 -20.03 -30.88 -8.22
C LYS A 397 -20.16 -30.29 -6.81
N ALA A 398 -19.06 -29.81 -6.22
CA ALA A 398 -19.09 -29.15 -4.91
C ALA A 398 -19.90 -27.85 -4.95
N ARG A 399 -19.72 -27.03 -5.99
CA ARG A 399 -20.51 -25.81 -6.27
C ARG A 399 -21.99 -26.11 -6.50
N ASP A 400 -22.31 -27.15 -7.28
CA ASP A 400 -23.69 -27.57 -7.51
C ASP A 400 -24.35 -28.10 -6.24
N LEU A 401 -23.60 -28.80 -5.38
CA LEU A 401 -24.08 -29.29 -4.09
C LEU A 401 -24.36 -28.15 -3.11
N THR A 402 -23.51 -27.11 -3.07
CA THR A 402 -23.77 -25.90 -2.28
C THR A 402 -24.92 -25.07 -2.85
N ARG A 403 -25.04 -24.95 -4.18
CA ARG A 403 -26.16 -24.28 -4.85
C ARG A 403 -27.50 -24.99 -4.61
N ARG A 404 -27.53 -26.32 -4.64
CA ARG A 404 -28.72 -27.14 -4.32
C ARG A 404 -29.10 -27.06 -2.84
N LYS A 405 -28.13 -26.97 -1.93
CA LYS A 405 -28.40 -26.65 -0.52
C LYS A 405 -28.91 -25.20 -0.34
N GLY A 406 -28.51 -24.28 -1.21
CA GLY A 406 -28.90 -22.87 -1.19
C GLY A 406 -30.38 -22.58 -1.38
N VAL A 407 -31.10 -23.32 -2.23
CA VAL A 407 -32.53 -23.05 -2.52
C VAL A 407 -33.44 -23.24 -1.29
N LEU A 408 -33.01 -24.03 -0.30
CA LEU A 408 -33.72 -24.23 0.97
C LEU A 408 -33.06 -23.52 2.17
N SER A 409 -31.96 -22.78 1.99
CA SER A 409 -31.17 -22.17 3.09
C SER A 409 -30.85 -20.69 2.92
N VAL A 410 -31.66 -19.93 2.16
CA VAL A 410 -31.52 -18.48 1.91
C VAL A 410 -31.76 -17.61 3.17
N SER A 411 -31.14 -17.90 4.31
CA SER A 411 -31.26 -17.04 5.49
C SER A 411 -30.04 -16.92 6.39
N SER A 412 -28.91 -17.56 6.13
CA SER A 412 -27.69 -17.30 6.92
C SER A 412 -26.55 -16.80 6.04
N LEU A 413 -26.56 -15.50 5.78
CA LEU A 413 -25.31 -14.75 5.70
C LEU A 413 -24.42 -15.21 6.87
N PRO A 414 -23.14 -15.52 6.65
CA PRO A 414 -22.25 -15.96 7.73
C PRO A 414 -22.36 -14.96 8.87
N GLY A 415 -22.60 -15.42 10.11
CA GLY A 415 -22.81 -14.55 11.27
C GLY A 415 -21.66 -13.58 11.59
N LYS A 416 -20.57 -13.67 10.82
CA LYS A 416 -19.44 -12.73 10.80
C LYS A 416 -19.73 -11.43 10.04
N LEU A 417 -20.49 -11.46 8.93
CA LEU A 417 -20.76 -10.26 8.14
C LEU A 417 -21.75 -9.38 8.89
N ALA A 418 -21.31 -8.19 9.29
CA ALA A 418 -22.21 -7.13 9.70
C ALA A 418 -22.63 -6.38 8.44
N ASP A 419 -23.83 -6.61 7.93
CA ASP A 419 -24.30 -6.00 6.68
C ASP A 419 -24.76 -4.54 6.88
N CYS A 420 -24.94 -3.80 5.79
CA CYS A 420 -25.54 -2.45 5.76
C CYS A 420 -27.06 -2.51 5.47
N GLN A 421 -27.76 -1.40 5.71
CA GLN A 421 -29.21 -1.30 5.47
C GLN A 421 -29.55 -0.94 4.01
N GLU A 422 -28.67 -0.18 3.37
CA GLU A 422 -28.77 0.23 1.98
C GLU A 422 -28.64 -0.99 1.06
N ARG A 423 -29.42 -0.98 -0.02
CA ARG A 423 -29.49 -2.08 -1.00
C ARG A 423 -28.98 -1.68 -2.38
N ASP A 424 -28.85 -0.39 -2.64
CA ASP A 424 -28.23 0.14 -3.86
C ASP A 424 -26.70 -0.07 -3.79
N PRO A 425 -26.12 -0.99 -4.59
CA PRO A 425 -24.71 -1.34 -4.50
C PRO A 425 -23.78 -0.14 -4.64
N LYS A 426 -24.17 0.86 -5.46
CA LYS A 426 -23.41 2.09 -5.73
C LYS A 426 -23.16 2.96 -4.50
N LYS A 427 -23.93 2.75 -3.44
CA LYS A 427 -23.81 3.49 -2.18
C LYS A 427 -23.19 2.65 -1.07
N CYS A 428 -23.09 1.34 -1.28
CA CYS A 428 -22.69 0.38 -0.28
C CYS A 428 -21.17 0.20 -0.27
N GLU A 429 -20.60 0.18 0.92
CA GLU A 429 -19.17 0.00 1.16
C GLU A 429 -18.94 -1.26 2.00
N LEU A 430 -17.94 -2.07 1.68
CA LEU A 430 -17.56 -3.26 2.45
C LEU A 430 -16.14 -3.10 3.00
N PHE A 431 -16.01 -3.13 4.33
CA PHE A 431 -14.72 -3.12 5.01
C PHE A 431 -14.26 -4.54 5.32
N LEU A 432 -13.12 -4.93 4.76
CA LEU A 432 -12.40 -6.16 5.12
C LEU A 432 -11.40 -5.84 6.22
N VAL A 433 -11.63 -6.35 7.43
CA VAL A 433 -10.86 -5.95 8.63
C VAL A 433 -10.06 -7.11 9.21
N GLU A 434 -8.89 -6.79 9.74
CA GLU A 434 -8.02 -7.75 10.41
C GLU A 434 -8.52 -8.11 11.82
N GLY A 435 -8.99 -9.35 11.98
CA GLY A 435 -9.42 -9.90 13.25
C GLY A 435 -10.76 -9.38 13.78
N ASP A 436 -11.27 -10.08 14.80
CA ASP A 436 -12.54 -9.70 15.45
C ASP A 436 -12.39 -8.41 16.29
N SER A 437 -11.17 -8.06 16.71
CA SER A 437 -10.89 -6.84 17.48
C SER A 437 -11.15 -5.58 16.64
N ALA A 438 -10.44 -5.44 15.51
CA ALA A 438 -10.66 -4.33 14.58
C ALA A 438 -12.06 -4.39 13.97
N GLY A 439 -12.59 -5.60 13.70
CA GLY A 439 -13.96 -5.79 13.25
C GLY A 439 -15.01 -5.28 14.26
N GLY A 440 -14.77 -5.44 15.56
CA GLY A 440 -15.63 -4.92 16.63
C GLY A 440 -15.66 -3.39 16.64
N SER A 441 -14.48 -2.76 16.62
CA SER A 441 -14.35 -1.30 16.56
C SER A 441 -14.97 -0.73 15.28
N ALA A 442 -14.69 -1.34 14.12
CA ALA A 442 -15.27 -0.94 12.84
C ALA A 442 -16.80 -1.07 12.85
N LYS A 443 -17.35 -2.15 13.42
CA LYS A 443 -18.81 -2.33 13.53
C LYS A 443 -19.48 -1.28 14.42
N GLN A 444 -18.78 -0.79 15.44
CA GLN A 444 -19.28 0.26 16.34
C GLN A 444 -19.18 1.65 15.70
N GLY A 445 -18.09 1.94 14.98
CA GLY A 445 -17.83 3.24 14.37
C GLY A 445 -18.45 3.48 12.99
N ARG A 446 -18.90 2.42 12.30
CA ARG A 446 -19.46 2.53 10.93
C ARG A 446 -20.80 3.26 10.88
N ASP A 447 -21.09 3.88 9.74
CA ASP A 447 -22.46 4.19 9.37
C ASP A 447 -23.19 2.91 8.93
N ARG A 448 -24.08 2.42 9.79
CA ARG A 448 -24.86 1.20 9.54
C ARG A 448 -25.78 1.30 8.32
N ARG A 449 -26.07 2.54 7.86
CA ARG A 449 -26.88 2.76 6.67
C ARG A 449 -26.23 2.14 5.45
N ASN A 450 -24.96 2.42 5.18
CA ASN A 450 -24.32 2.06 3.92
C ASN A 450 -22.98 1.30 4.05
N GLN A 451 -22.43 1.15 5.25
CA GLN A 451 -21.15 0.47 5.45
C GLN A 451 -21.35 -0.92 6.05
N ALA A 452 -20.84 -1.95 5.37
CA ALA A 452 -20.75 -3.34 5.81
C ALA A 452 -19.34 -3.65 6.35
N VAL A 453 -19.24 -4.56 7.32
CA VAL A 453 -17.96 -4.94 7.95
C VAL A 453 -17.83 -6.46 7.97
N LEU A 454 -16.73 -6.95 7.41
CA LEU A 454 -16.36 -8.37 7.40
C LEU A 454 -15.00 -8.59 8.08
N PRO A 455 -14.98 -9.11 9.33
CA PRO A 455 -13.74 -9.46 10.01
C PRO A 455 -13.15 -10.76 9.45
N LEU A 456 -11.84 -10.74 9.22
CA LEU A 456 -11.05 -11.87 8.72
C LEU A 456 -10.19 -12.45 9.85
N ARG A 457 -10.16 -13.78 10.00
CA ARG A 457 -9.38 -14.43 11.07
C ARG A 457 -8.11 -15.09 10.53
N GLY A 458 -6.99 -14.76 11.15
CA GLY A 458 -5.68 -15.32 10.82
C GLY A 458 -5.19 -14.90 9.43
N LYS A 459 -4.09 -15.53 8.99
CA LYS A 459 -3.53 -15.27 7.66
C LYS A 459 -4.40 -15.92 6.59
N ILE A 460 -4.77 -15.15 5.58
CA ILE A 460 -5.55 -15.63 4.43
C ILE A 460 -4.75 -16.70 3.68
N LEU A 461 -5.45 -17.71 3.14
CA LEU A 461 -4.81 -18.73 2.32
C LEU A 461 -4.15 -18.08 1.10
N ASN A 462 -2.86 -18.36 0.90
CA ASN A 462 -2.16 -17.92 -0.31
C ASN A 462 -2.71 -18.69 -1.53
N VAL A 463 -3.50 -18.00 -2.35
CA VAL A 463 -4.15 -18.59 -3.53
C VAL A 463 -3.20 -18.79 -4.70
N GLU A 464 -2.04 -18.13 -4.70
CA GLU A 464 -1.00 -18.38 -5.71
C GLU A 464 -0.51 -19.83 -5.64
N ARG A 465 -0.53 -20.43 -4.44
CA ARG A 465 -0.02 -21.78 -4.16
C ARG A 465 -1.11 -22.82 -3.92
N ALA A 466 -2.39 -22.50 -4.15
CA ALA A 466 -3.51 -23.38 -3.83
C ALA A 466 -4.44 -23.59 -5.02
N ARG A 467 -4.87 -24.85 -5.26
CA ARG A 467 -5.89 -25.20 -6.26
C ARG A 467 -7.24 -24.56 -5.92
N LEU A 468 -8.05 -24.30 -6.95
CA LEU A 468 -9.41 -23.78 -6.84
C LEU A 468 -10.26 -24.54 -5.80
N ALA A 469 -10.19 -25.88 -5.75
CA ALA A 469 -10.95 -26.68 -4.79
C ALA A 469 -10.54 -26.40 -3.31
N LYS A 470 -9.24 -26.27 -3.03
CA LYS A 470 -8.75 -25.94 -1.67
C LYS A 470 -9.12 -24.50 -1.30
N MET A 471 -9.06 -23.60 -2.28
CA MET A 471 -9.47 -22.20 -2.13
C MET A 471 -10.97 -22.09 -1.79
N LEU A 472 -11.85 -22.80 -2.50
CA LEU A 472 -13.30 -22.79 -2.26
C LEU A 472 -13.68 -23.42 -0.91
N ASN A 473 -12.87 -24.35 -0.40
CA ASN A 473 -13.04 -24.93 0.94
C ASN A 473 -12.50 -24.03 2.07
N SER A 474 -11.81 -22.93 1.75
CA SER A 474 -11.38 -21.96 2.75
C SER A 474 -12.57 -21.15 3.26
N VAL A 475 -12.77 -21.15 4.57
CA VAL A 475 -13.89 -20.45 5.22
C VAL A 475 -13.83 -18.94 4.96
N GLU A 476 -12.65 -18.32 5.10
CA GLU A 476 -12.48 -16.87 4.91
C GLU A 476 -12.74 -16.46 3.46
N ILE A 477 -12.18 -17.20 2.48
CA ILE A 477 -12.37 -16.91 1.05
C ILE A 477 -13.83 -17.16 0.64
N GLY A 478 -14.42 -18.27 1.07
CA GLY A 478 -15.83 -18.56 0.82
C GLY A 478 -16.76 -17.48 1.39
N THR A 479 -16.41 -16.92 2.55
CA THR A 479 -17.14 -15.81 3.18
C THR A 479 -17.02 -14.52 2.37
N ILE A 480 -15.82 -14.18 1.88
CA ILE A 480 -15.60 -13.00 1.01
C ILE A 480 -16.43 -13.14 -0.28
N ILE A 481 -16.34 -14.27 -0.98
CA ILE A 481 -17.09 -14.51 -2.23
C ILE A 481 -18.60 -14.40 -1.99
N THR A 482 -19.09 -14.97 -0.88
CA THR A 482 -20.51 -14.90 -0.51
C THR A 482 -20.94 -13.48 -0.17
N ALA A 483 -20.08 -12.70 0.50
CA ALA A 483 -20.37 -11.30 0.81
C ALA A 483 -20.48 -10.47 -0.48
N LEU A 484 -19.53 -10.59 -1.41
CA LEU A 484 -19.49 -9.83 -2.66
C LEU A 484 -20.63 -10.16 -3.61
N GLY A 485 -21.04 -11.43 -3.68
CA GLY A 485 -22.16 -11.89 -4.52
C GLY A 485 -21.84 -12.04 -6.01
N THR A 486 -20.59 -11.76 -6.42
CA THR A 486 -20.14 -11.80 -7.83
C THR A 486 -19.85 -13.20 -8.37
N GLY A 487 -19.73 -14.22 -7.51
CA GLY A 487 -19.15 -15.51 -7.92
C GLY A 487 -17.62 -15.44 -8.06
N ILE A 488 -17.00 -16.48 -8.60
CA ILE A 488 -15.53 -16.57 -8.73
C ILE A 488 -15.06 -17.41 -9.93
N GLY A 489 -14.01 -16.95 -10.60
CA GLY A 489 -13.41 -17.60 -11.76
C GLY A 489 -14.10 -17.24 -13.07
N ALA A 490 -13.45 -17.54 -14.21
CA ALA A 490 -13.84 -17.03 -15.53
C ALA A 490 -15.29 -17.38 -15.94
N ASP A 491 -15.81 -18.55 -15.55
CA ASP A 491 -17.13 -19.02 -15.96
C ASP A 491 -18.29 -18.50 -15.09
N ASP A 492 -18.03 -18.13 -13.83
CA ASP A 492 -19.07 -17.80 -12.83
C ASP A 492 -18.98 -16.36 -12.30
N PHE A 493 -17.84 -15.68 -12.50
CA PHE A 493 -17.65 -14.32 -12.03
C PHE A 493 -18.44 -13.32 -12.89
N ASP A 494 -19.26 -12.51 -12.23
CA ASP A 494 -20.09 -11.49 -12.84
C ASP A 494 -20.06 -10.23 -11.97
N ILE A 495 -19.35 -9.21 -12.47
CA ILE A 495 -19.20 -7.92 -11.78
C ILE A 495 -20.54 -7.18 -11.62
N THR A 496 -21.51 -7.42 -12.51
CA THR A 496 -22.82 -6.75 -12.44
C THR A 496 -23.64 -7.16 -11.22
N LYS A 497 -23.28 -8.29 -10.58
CA LYS A 497 -23.89 -8.79 -9.34
C LYS A 497 -23.19 -8.30 -8.07
N LEU A 498 -22.19 -7.42 -8.21
CA LEU A 498 -21.45 -6.89 -7.08
C LEU A 498 -22.38 -6.16 -6.11
N ARG A 499 -22.32 -6.55 -4.84
CA ARG A 499 -23.19 -6.00 -3.78
C ARG A 499 -22.68 -4.69 -3.16
N TYR A 500 -21.39 -4.41 -3.28
CA TYR A 500 -20.72 -3.26 -2.68
C TYR A 500 -19.81 -2.62 -3.72
N ASP A 501 -20.10 -1.39 -4.09
CA ASP A 501 -19.33 -0.64 -5.09
C ASP A 501 -17.92 -0.29 -4.59
N LYS A 502 -17.74 -0.17 -3.26
CA LYS A 502 -16.42 0.01 -2.65
C LYS A 502 -16.08 -1.14 -1.73
N ILE A 503 -14.98 -1.81 -2.01
CA ILE A 503 -14.39 -2.87 -1.20
C ILE A 503 -13.10 -2.32 -0.60
N ILE A 504 -13.11 -2.05 0.70
CA ILE A 504 -12.05 -1.35 1.40
C ILE A 504 -11.27 -2.35 2.25
N ILE A 505 -10.00 -2.57 1.92
CA ILE A 505 -9.07 -3.36 2.74
C ILE A 505 -8.56 -2.47 3.87
N MET A 506 -8.88 -2.82 5.11
CA MET A 506 -8.50 -2.08 6.31
C MET A 506 -7.73 -3.00 7.26
N THR A 507 -6.40 -3.00 7.10
CA THR A 507 -5.44 -3.79 7.89
C THR A 507 -4.63 -2.91 8.82
N ASP A 508 -4.02 -3.50 9.85
CA ASP A 508 -3.15 -2.75 10.76
C ASP A 508 -1.87 -2.26 10.05
N ALA A 509 -1.29 -1.17 10.58
CA ALA A 509 -0.07 -0.54 10.06
C ALA A 509 1.20 -1.25 10.56
N ASP A 510 1.20 -2.58 10.50
CA ASP A 510 2.31 -3.44 10.92
C ASP A 510 2.69 -4.47 9.82
N VAL A 511 3.64 -5.35 10.17
CA VAL A 511 4.17 -6.34 9.23
C VAL A 511 3.12 -7.40 8.88
N ASP A 512 2.26 -7.80 9.82
CA ASP A 512 1.23 -8.81 9.60
C ASP A 512 0.07 -8.25 8.76
N GLY A 513 -0.36 -7.02 9.02
CA GLY A 513 -1.33 -6.28 8.21
C GLY A 513 -0.85 -6.08 6.77
N SER A 514 0.43 -5.74 6.58
CA SER A 514 1.04 -5.67 5.23
C SER A 514 1.01 -7.02 4.48
N HIS A 515 1.21 -8.12 5.20
CA HIS A 515 1.15 -9.47 4.65
C HIS A 515 -0.29 -9.87 4.29
N ILE A 516 -1.27 -9.62 5.16
CA ILE A 516 -2.69 -9.88 4.87
C ILE A 516 -3.16 -9.07 3.67
N ARG A 517 -2.79 -7.78 3.61
CA ARG A 517 -3.07 -6.92 2.45
C ARG A 517 -2.51 -7.53 1.18
N THR A 518 -1.27 -8.01 1.20
CA THR A 518 -0.64 -8.66 0.04
C THR A 518 -1.39 -9.92 -0.40
N LEU A 519 -1.83 -10.75 0.55
CA LEU A 519 -2.60 -11.98 0.26
C LEU A 519 -3.99 -11.66 -0.33
N LEU A 520 -4.67 -10.62 0.16
CA LEU A 520 -5.94 -10.15 -0.37
C LEU A 520 -5.79 -9.56 -1.78
N LEU A 521 -4.78 -8.69 -1.98
CA LEU A 521 -4.48 -8.14 -3.31
C LEU A 521 -4.17 -9.26 -4.31
N THR A 522 -3.38 -10.26 -3.91
CA THR A 522 -3.10 -11.44 -4.74
C THR A 522 -4.39 -12.21 -5.06
N PHE A 523 -5.29 -12.38 -4.08
CA PHE A 523 -6.58 -13.04 -4.28
C PHE A 523 -7.45 -12.32 -5.31
N PHE A 524 -7.65 -11.01 -5.14
CA PHE A 524 -8.44 -10.20 -6.06
C PHE A 524 -7.82 -10.13 -7.45
N PHE A 525 -6.51 -9.88 -7.53
CA PHE A 525 -5.80 -9.82 -8.80
C PHE A 525 -5.91 -11.12 -9.62
N ARG A 526 -5.79 -12.27 -8.96
CA ARG A 526 -5.86 -13.57 -9.65
C ARG A 526 -7.27 -14.02 -10.01
N ASN A 527 -8.27 -13.72 -9.18
CA ASN A 527 -9.60 -14.34 -9.30
C ASN A 527 -10.71 -13.36 -9.71
N MET A 528 -10.51 -12.07 -9.50
CA MET A 528 -11.48 -11.00 -9.73
C MET A 528 -10.81 -9.73 -10.28
N PRO A 529 -10.01 -9.81 -11.36
CA PRO A 529 -9.26 -8.66 -11.88
C PRO A 529 -10.16 -7.47 -12.24
N ALA A 530 -11.40 -7.73 -12.66
CA ALA A 530 -12.38 -6.69 -12.96
C ALA A 530 -12.77 -5.83 -11.74
N LEU A 531 -12.54 -6.28 -10.50
CA LEU A 531 -12.72 -5.43 -9.31
C LEU A 531 -11.60 -4.39 -9.14
N ILE A 532 -10.45 -4.61 -9.79
CA ILE A 532 -9.32 -3.68 -9.78
C ILE A 532 -9.41 -2.76 -10.98
N GLN A 533 -9.79 -3.29 -12.14
CA GLN A 533 -9.99 -2.55 -13.38
C GLN A 533 -11.37 -2.91 -13.93
N ASP A 534 -12.39 -2.13 -13.58
CA ASP A 534 -13.73 -2.37 -14.12
C ASP A 534 -13.79 -1.81 -15.55
N PRO A 535 -13.96 -2.66 -16.58
CA PRO A 535 -13.99 -2.23 -17.97
C PRO A 535 -15.22 -1.38 -18.34
N THR A 536 -16.16 -1.17 -17.41
CA THR A 536 -17.38 -0.37 -17.63
C THR A 536 -17.23 1.11 -17.26
N TYR A 537 -16.15 1.49 -16.57
CA TYR A 537 -15.83 2.89 -16.27
C TYR A 537 -14.88 3.47 -17.34
N GLU A 538 -15.09 4.73 -17.73
CA GLU A 538 -14.23 5.46 -18.70
C GLU A 538 -12.90 5.94 -18.07
N GLU A 539 -12.82 5.96 -16.74
CA GLU A 539 -11.64 6.32 -15.95
C GLU A 539 -11.11 5.06 -15.23
N ASP A 540 -9.80 4.98 -14.95
CA ASP A 540 -9.10 3.83 -14.31
C ASP A 540 -9.51 3.57 -12.84
N TYR A 541 -10.79 3.69 -12.50
CA TYR A 541 -11.31 3.42 -11.17
C TYR A 541 -11.79 1.96 -11.04
N GLY A 542 -11.19 1.24 -10.09
CA GLY A 542 -11.67 -0.05 -9.62
C GLY A 542 -12.61 0.08 -8.41
N HIS A 543 -13.15 -1.06 -8.00
CA HIS A 543 -13.94 -1.21 -6.77
C HIS A 543 -13.10 -1.52 -5.54
N LEU A 544 -11.80 -1.80 -5.69
CA LEU A 544 -10.91 -2.19 -4.60
C LEU A 544 -10.10 -0.99 -4.08
N TYR A 545 -10.20 -0.72 -2.78
CA TYR A 545 -9.58 0.40 -2.08
C TYR A 545 -8.75 -0.08 -0.89
N ILE A 546 -7.75 0.71 -0.50
CA ILE A 546 -6.95 0.47 0.71
C ILE A 546 -7.19 1.63 1.67
N ALA A 547 -7.60 1.33 2.90
CA ALA A 547 -7.77 2.36 3.93
C ALA A 547 -6.40 2.90 4.38
N GLN A 548 -6.33 4.22 4.61
CA GLN A 548 -5.15 4.90 5.16
C GLN A 548 -5.49 5.48 6.54
N PRO A 549 -5.44 4.67 7.62
CA PRO A 549 -5.70 5.15 8.97
C PRO A 549 -4.60 6.13 9.44
N PRO A 550 -4.90 7.04 10.39
CA PRO A 550 -3.90 7.96 10.90
C PRO A 550 -2.83 7.22 11.73
N LEU A 551 -1.55 7.58 11.54
CA LEU A 551 -0.43 7.01 12.28
C LEU A 551 -0.20 7.70 13.63
N TYR A 552 -0.52 8.99 13.72
CA TYR A 552 -0.30 9.80 14.91
C TYR A 552 -1.57 10.52 15.39
N ARG A 553 -1.70 10.67 16.70
CA ARG A 553 -2.56 11.67 17.35
C ARG A 553 -1.69 12.65 18.10
N VAL A 554 -1.82 13.93 17.77
CA VAL A 554 -1.13 15.04 18.42
C VAL A 554 -2.14 15.84 19.23
N LYS A 555 -1.85 16.08 20.51
CA LYS A 555 -2.70 16.84 21.43
C LYS A 555 -1.94 18.01 22.05
N ARG A 556 -2.53 19.22 22.01
CA ARG A 556 -2.06 20.45 22.66
C ARG A 556 -3.19 21.04 23.49
N GLY A 557 -3.15 20.85 24.81
CA GLY A 557 -4.25 21.27 25.69
C GLY A 557 -5.56 20.58 25.33
N ALA A 558 -6.57 21.36 24.93
CA ALA A 558 -7.88 20.86 24.49
C ALA A 558 -7.96 20.54 22.98
N SER A 559 -7.00 20.98 22.17
CA SER A 559 -6.96 20.70 20.73
C SER A 559 -6.30 19.35 20.47
N GLU A 560 -6.90 18.53 19.60
CA GLU A 560 -6.33 17.30 19.08
C GLU A 560 -6.37 17.28 17.54
N ARG A 561 -5.36 16.65 16.94
CA ARG A 561 -5.22 16.49 15.48
C ARG A 561 -4.67 15.10 15.18
N TYR A 562 -5.20 14.45 14.15
CA TYR A 562 -4.72 13.17 13.64
C TYR A 562 -3.86 13.40 12.40
N LEU A 563 -2.71 12.72 12.32
CA LEU A 563 -1.74 12.86 11.23
C LEU A 563 -1.45 11.49 10.62
N LYS A 564 -1.39 11.42 9.30
CA LYS A 564 -1.35 10.14 8.57
C LYS A 564 0.02 9.47 8.54
N ASP A 565 1.09 10.26 8.49
CA ASP A 565 2.46 9.78 8.28
C ASP A 565 3.49 10.69 8.97
N ASP A 566 4.77 10.31 8.85
CA ASP A 566 5.89 11.07 9.40
C ASP A 566 6.01 12.46 8.79
N ARG A 567 5.68 12.61 7.49
CA ARG A 567 5.76 13.89 6.78
C ARG A 567 4.73 14.89 7.30
N GLU A 568 3.50 14.47 7.56
CA GLU A 568 2.47 15.30 8.19
C GLU A 568 2.84 15.65 9.63
N LEU A 569 3.46 14.74 10.37
CA LEU A 569 4.01 15.04 11.70
C LEU A 569 5.08 16.12 11.61
N GLU A 570 6.05 15.99 10.71
CA GLU A 570 7.11 16.99 10.51
C GLU A 570 6.53 18.34 10.09
N ASN A 571 5.61 18.39 9.13
CA ASN A 571 4.94 19.63 8.72
C ASN A 571 4.22 20.29 9.90
N HIS A 572 3.49 19.51 10.71
CA HIS A 572 2.81 20.03 11.89
C HIS A 572 3.80 20.60 12.92
N LEU A 573 4.94 19.94 13.11
CA LEU A 573 6.00 20.43 14.00
C LEU A 573 6.70 21.69 13.46
N LEU A 574 6.86 21.83 12.13
CA LEU A 574 7.39 23.05 11.51
C LEU A 574 6.43 24.22 11.71
N GLU A 575 5.14 24.04 11.42
CA GLU A 575 4.10 25.06 11.61
C GLU A 575 4.07 25.57 13.07
N ALA A 576 4.01 24.65 14.04
CA ALA A 576 4.03 25.00 15.47
C ALA A 576 5.40 25.57 15.92
N GLY A 577 6.47 25.13 15.26
CA GLY A 577 7.83 25.58 15.52
C GLY A 577 8.13 26.99 14.99
N LEU A 578 7.44 27.41 13.94
CA LEU A 578 7.54 28.74 13.32
C LEU A 578 6.83 29.84 14.11
N GLU A 579 5.83 29.48 14.92
CA GLU A 579 5.09 30.43 15.76
C GLU A 579 6.04 31.19 16.70
N ASP A 580 6.05 32.53 16.64
CA ASP A 580 6.93 33.41 17.41
C ASP A 580 8.45 33.18 17.20
N ALA A 581 8.85 32.59 16.06
CA ALA A 581 10.25 32.39 15.70
C ALA A 581 10.79 33.50 14.80
N VAL A 582 11.96 34.03 15.18
CA VAL A 582 12.71 35.02 14.41
C VAL A 582 14.15 34.55 14.29
N LEU A 583 14.64 34.39 13.07
CA LEU A 583 16.04 34.12 12.79
C LEU A 583 16.77 35.43 12.51
N VAL A 584 17.73 35.78 13.37
CA VAL A 584 18.59 36.95 13.20
C VAL A 584 19.86 36.51 12.47
N VAL A 585 20.01 36.92 11.21
CA VAL A 585 21.19 36.59 10.40
C VAL A 585 22.34 37.55 10.68
N HIS A 586 23.53 37.19 10.22
CA HIS A 586 24.71 38.03 10.37
C HIS A 586 24.54 39.35 9.60
N GLY A 587 24.71 40.48 10.29
CA GLY A 587 24.34 41.80 9.78
C GLY A 587 23.11 42.41 10.45
N GLY A 588 22.38 41.63 11.26
CA GLY A 588 21.28 42.11 12.12
C GLY A 588 19.91 42.13 11.45
N GLU A 589 19.79 41.58 10.24
CA GLU A 589 18.50 41.40 9.56
C GLU A 589 17.70 40.27 10.23
N ASN A 590 16.38 40.47 10.35
CA ASN A 590 15.47 39.53 10.98
C ASN A 590 14.63 38.82 9.91
N ARG A 591 14.64 37.48 9.89
CA ARG A 591 13.80 36.64 9.03
C ARG A 591 12.74 35.94 9.89
N ALA A 592 11.47 36.14 9.56
CA ALA A 592 10.32 35.62 10.30
C ALA A 592 9.16 35.29 9.34
N GLY A 593 8.15 34.56 9.82
CA GLY A 593 6.97 34.24 9.00
C GLY A 593 7.32 33.49 7.71
N ALA A 594 6.84 33.99 6.56
CA ALA A 594 7.04 33.36 5.26
C ALA A 594 8.52 33.26 4.85
N ASP A 595 9.34 34.26 5.19
CA ASP A 595 10.77 34.25 4.87
C ASP A 595 11.51 33.15 5.64
N LEU A 596 11.18 32.97 6.93
CA LEU A 596 11.74 31.88 7.72
C LEU A 596 11.22 30.52 7.26
N ALA A 597 9.96 30.43 6.83
CA ALA A 597 9.41 29.20 6.28
C ALA A 597 10.18 28.73 5.03
N LYS A 598 10.48 29.65 4.10
CA LYS A 598 11.30 29.35 2.91
C LYS A 598 12.70 28.87 3.29
N ILE A 599 13.34 29.50 4.27
CA ILE A 599 14.65 29.06 4.81
C ILE A 599 14.56 27.65 5.39
N LEU A 600 13.47 27.28 6.05
CA LEU A 600 13.28 25.94 6.60
C LEU A 600 13.00 24.89 5.52
N GLU A 601 12.37 25.27 4.41
CA GLU A 601 12.21 24.38 3.26
C GLU A 601 13.56 24.05 2.63
N ASP A 602 14.40 25.05 2.40
CA ASP A 602 15.78 24.88 1.93
C ASP A 602 16.60 24.06 2.93
N ALA A 603 16.46 24.35 4.23
CA ALA A 603 17.13 23.59 5.28
C ALA A 603 16.69 22.12 5.28
N ARG A 604 15.40 21.83 5.09
CA ARG A 604 14.84 20.46 5.04
C ARG A 604 15.34 19.70 3.83
N ALA A 605 15.34 20.34 2.65
CA ALA A 605 15.93 19.75 1.46
C ALA A 605 17.43 19.45 1.67
N THR A 606 18.14 20.39 2.29
CA THR A 606 19.56 20.22 2.64
C THR A 606 19.79 19.06 3.62
N ASP A 607 19.01 18.95 4.70
CA ASP A 607 19.13 17.89 5.71
C ASP A 607 18.93 16.48 5.12
N ILE A 608 18.00 16.32 4.17
CA ILE A 608 17.80 15.06 3.44
C ILE A 608 19.06 14.67 2.67
N LEU A 609 19.62 15.62 1.90
CA LEU A 609 20.82 15.40 1.07
C LEU A 609 22.06 15.14 1.94
N VAL A 610 22.21 15.91 3.02
CA VAL A 610 23.29 15.72 4.01
C VAL A 610 23.20 14.31 4.62
N LYS A 611 22.02 13.88 5.07
CA LYS A 611 21.81 12.53 5.66
C LYS A 611 22.11 11.40 4.67
N ALA A 612 21.83 11.60 3.38
CA ALA A 612 22.20 10.64 2.34
C ALA A 612 23.72 10.46 2.25
N LEU A 613 24.48 11.55 2.37
CA LEU A 613 25.94 11.57 2.35
C LEU A 613 26.59 11.12 3.69
N THR A 614 25.86 11.15 4.80
CA THR A 614 26.37 10.78 6.14
C THR A 614 26.82 9.32 6.25
N ARG A 615 26.39 8.43 5.33
CA ARG A 615 26.87 7.04 5.28
C ARG A 615 28.37 6.93 4.96
N ARG A 616 28.95 7.95 4.33
CA ARG A 616 30.34 7.97 3.85
C ARG A 616 31.22 8.97 4.59
N ILE A 617 30.65 10.10 5.02
CA ILE A 617 31.38 11.21 5.64
C ILE A 617 30.61 11.69 6.88
N ASP A 618 31.32 12.22 7.88
CA ASP A 618 30.66 12.86 9.03
C ASP A 618 29.74 14.01 8.59
N GLN A 619 28.54 14.05 9.17
CA GLN A 619 27.49 15.02 8.85
C GLN A 619 27.98 16.47 8.92
N ARG A 620 28.80 16.82 9.92
CA ARG A 620 29.28 18.20 10.13
C ARG A 620 30.21 18.63 9.01
N ILE A 621 31.03 17.70 8.49
CA ILE A 621 31.97 17.98 7.40
C ILE A 621 31.19 18.26 6.11
N VAL A 622 30.20 17.41 5.80
CA VAL A 622 29.33 17.60 4.62
C VAL A 622 28.59 18.94 4.69
N GLU A 623 27.99 19.27 5.84
CA GLU A 623 27.30 20.55 6.03
C GLU A 623 28.22 21.76 5.86
N GLN A 624 29.43 21.73 6.44
CA GLN A 624 30.36 22.85 6.32
C GLN A 624 30.95 22.95 4.90
N ALA A 625 31.12 21.84 4.20
CA ALA A 625 31.51 21.84 2.78
C ALA A 625 30.40 22.42 1.89
N ALA A 626 29.13 22.06 2.14
CA ALA A 626 27.97 22.64 1.45
C ALA A 626 27.85 24.15 1.69
N ILE A 627 28.01 24.62 2.94
CA ILE A 627 28.02 26.05 3.25
C ILE A 627 29.21 26.76 2.59
N ALA A 628 30.36 26.10 2.46
CA ALA A 628 31.51 26.66 1.76
C ALA A 628 31.32 26.69 0.23
N GLY A 629 30.34 25.96 -0.32
CA GLY A 629 30.08 25.87 -1.76
C GLY A 629 31.19 25.16 -2.52
N VAL A 630 31.75 24.10 -1.93
CA VAL A 630 32.91 23.37 -2.47
C VAL A 630 32.55 21.99 -3.01
N LEU A 631 31.27 21.64 -3.05
CA LEU A 631 30.77 20.34 -3.52
C LEU A 631 30.60 20.36 -5.05
N ASN A 632 31.55 20.99 -5.74
CA ASN A 632 31.63 21.04 -7.19
C ASN A 632 33.06 20.72 -7.68
N PRO A 633 33.19 20.13 -8.89
CA PRO A 633 34.50 19.77 -9.44
C PRO A 633 35.42 20.97 -9.71
N ASP A 634 34.87 22.15 -9.98
CA ASP A 634 35.66 23.32 -10.38
C ASP A 634 36.62 23.76 -9.27
N ILE A 635 36.12 23.83 -8.03
CA ILE A 635 36.95 24.19 -6.87
C ILE A 635 37.91 23.05 -6.49
N LEU A 636 37.48 21.79 -6.57
CA LEU A 636 38.34 20.66 -6.23
C LEU A 636 39.51 20.49 -7.21
N ASN A 637 39.29 20.75 -8.51
CA ASN A 637 40.30 20.55 -9.54
C ASN A 637 41.33 21.69 -9.64
N ASP A 638 41.05 22.87 -9.07
CA ASP A 638 42.03 23.95 -8.90
C ASP A 638 42.85 23.73 -7.61
N PRO A 639 44.17 23.47 -7.68
CA PRO A 639 44.98 23.17 -6.50
C PRO A 639 45.02 24.29 -5.46
N GLU A 640 45.00 25.55 -5.90
CA GLU A 640 45.10 26.71 -5.02
C GLU A 640 43.77 26.94 -4.30
N GLN A 641 42.66 26.89 -5.05
CA GLN A 641 41.32 27.01 -4.48
C GLN A 641 40.98 25.82 -3.58
N ALA A 642 41.35 24.60 -3.97
CA ALA A 642 41.11 23.42 -3.17
C ALA A 642 41.84 23.48 -1.82
N GLY A 643 43.12 23.89 -1.81
CA GLY A 643 43.89 24.05 -0.59
C GLY A 643 43.32 25.14 0.34
N ALA A 644 42.92 26.27 -0.24
CA ALA A 644 42.27 27.36 0.51
C ALA A 644 40.92 26.93 1.10
N ALA A 645 40.08 26.24 0.31
CA ALA A 645 38.79 25.70 0.72
C ALA A 645 38.92 24.70 1.87
N ALA A 646 39.85 23.74 1.77
CA ALA A 646 40.10 22.75 2.82
C ALA A 646 40.50 23.42 4.14
N THR A 647 41.40 24.40 4.07
CA THR A 647 41.86 25.18 5.24
C THR A 647 40.70 25.96 5.86
N TYR A 648 39.86 26.60 5.02
CA TYR A 648 38.69 27.35 5.47
C TYR A 648 37.68 26.46 6.20
N ILE A 649 37.33 25.31 5.63
CA ILE A 649 36.37 24.37 6.22
C ILE A 649 36.90 23.79 7.54
N ALA A 650 38.18 23.40 7.60
CA ALA A 650 38.79 22.95 8.85
C ALA A 650 38.74 24.03 9.93
N GLY A 651 39.02 25.29 9.59
CA GLY A 651 38.89 26.41 10.51
C GLY A 651 37.45 26.66 11.00
N ARG A 652 36.43 26.35 10.19
CA ARG A 652 35.03 26.38 10.62
C ARG A 652 34.72 25.22 11.56
N LEU A 653 35.10 23.99 11.20
CA LEU A 653 34.91 22.80 12.04
C LEU A 653 35.55 22.98 13.42
N ASP A 654 36.73 23.60 13.47
CA ASP A 654 37.43 23.90 14.72
C ASP A 654 36.69 24.90 15.61
N LYS A 655 36.19 25.99 15.02
CA LYS A 655 35.39 27.01 15.73
C LYS A 655 34.06 26.47 16.26
N LEU A 656 33.51 25.45 15.61
CA LEU A 656 32.26 24.79 16.01
C LEU A 656 32.49 23.69 17.06
N SER A 657 33.73 23.23 17.22
CA SER A 657 34.07 22.18 18.17
C SER A 657 34.21 22.71 19.60
N SER A 658 33.88 21.86 20.59
CA SER A 658 34.12 22.17 22.00
C SER A 658 35.61 22.29 22.30
N GLU A 659 36.00 22.89 23.42
CA GLU A 659 37.41 23.18 23.74
C GLU A 659 38.29 21.92 23.76
N LEU A 660 37.72 20.78 24.16
CA LEU A 660 38.40 19.47 24.17
C LEU A 660 38.37 18.74 22.82
N GLU A 661 37.65 19.28 21.84
CA GLU A 661 37.41 18.70 20.52
C GLU A 661 38.02 19.53 19.38
N ARG A 662 38.88 20.51 19.68
CA ARG A 662 39.61 21.29 18.66
C ARG A 662 40.79 20.50 18.09
N GLY A 663 41.40 21.02 17.02
CA GLY A 663 42.53 20.45 16.30
C GLY A 663 42.21 20.00 14.88
N TRP A 664 41.16 20.53 14.25
CA TRP A 664 40.87 20.23 12.85
C TRP A 664 41.91 20.85 11.91
N THR A 665 42.43 20.05 11.00
CA THR A 665 43.28 20.49 9.89
C THR A 665 42.67 20.03 8.57
N GLY A 666 42.86 20.81 7.51
CA GLY A 666 42.30 20.56 6.19
C GLY A 666 43.33 20.82 5.11
N GLU A 667 43.47 19.90 4.17
CA GLU A 667 44.37 20.01 3.03
C GLU A 667 43.76 19.34 1.80
N ALA A 668 44.21 19.74 0.62
CA ALA A 668 43.87 19.06 -0.63
C ALA A 668 44.95 18.01 -0.94
N VAL A 669 44.54 16.80 -1.27
CA VAL A 669 45.45 15.66 -1.53
C VAL A 669 45.10 14.98 -2.84
N ASP A 670 46.12 14.52 -3.57
CA ASP A 670 45.92 13.71 -4.77
C ASP A 670 45.88 12.23 -4.37
N LEU A 671 44.73 11.58 -4.57
CA LEU A 671 44.51 10.14 -4.39
C LEU A 671 44.53 9.45 -5.76
N PRO A 672 44.66 8.11 -5.83
CA PRO A 672 44.62 7.36 -7.10
C PRO A 672 43.36 7.62 -7.93
N GLU A 673 42.25 7.96 -7.29
CA GLU A 673 40.94 8.21 -7.90
C GLU A 673 40.68 9.69 -8.24
N GLY A 674 41.65 10.57 -7.96
CA GLY A 674 41.55 12.02 -8.18
C GLY A 674 41.90 12.83 -6.93
N ARG A 675 41.78 14.17 -7.03
CA ARG A 675 42.00 15.05 -5.89
C ARG A 675 40.85 14.92 -4.87
N ALA A 676 41.17 15.06 -3.59
CA ALA A 676 40.21 15.03 -2.50
C ALA A 676 40.52 16.09 -1.44
N PHE A 677 39.50 16.57 -0.73
CA PHE A 677 39.67 17.30 0.52
C PHE A 677 39.91 16.31 1.65
N ARG A 678 41.02 16.44 2.38
CA ARG A 678 41.32 15.65 3.57
C ARG A 678 41.16 16.50 4.83
N PHE A 679 40.31 16.06 5.74
CA PHE A 679 40.12 16.67 7.05
C PHE A 679 40.59 15.72 8.14
N THR A 680 41.47 16.19 9.04
CA THR A 680 41.99 15.36 10.13
C THR A 680 41.94 16.07 11.48
N ARG A 681 41.78 15.30 12.55
CA ARG A 681 41.86 15.78 13.93
C ARG A 681 42.37 14.66 14.84
N THR A 682 43.14 15.00 15.88
CA THR A 682 43.59 14.03 16.90
C THR A 682 42.94 14.30 18.25
N LEU A 683 42.10 13.38 18.72
CA LEU A 683 41.46 13.41 20.03
C LEU A 683 41.97 12.27 20.90
N ARG A 684 42.52 12.59 22.08
CA ARG A 684 42.99 11.57 23.07
C ARG A 684 43.88 10.50 22.43
N SER A 685 44.82 10.93 21.57
CA SER A 685 45.74 10.06 20.81
C SER A 685 45.11 9.19 19.72
N VAL A 686 43.83 9.39 19.39
CA VAL A 686 43.16 8.79 18.23
C VAL A 686 43.04 9.85 17.15
N THR A 687 43.60 9.58 15.97
CA THR A 687 43.47 10.47 14.80
C THR A 687 42.32 9.99 13.94
N GLU A 688 41.35 10.87 13.73
CA GLU A 688 40.30 10.66 12.74
C GLU A 688 40.66 11.40 11.45
N THR A 689 40.27 10.81 10.32
CA THR A 689 40.56 11.32 8.99
C THR A 689 39.35 11.08 8.09
N HIS A 690 38.91 12.13 7.41
CA HIS A 690 37.76 12.10 6.51
C HIS A 690 38.17 12.67 5.17
N HIS A 691 37.63 12.11 4.09
CA HIS A 691 37.88 12.56 2.73
C HIS A 691 36.57 12.94 2.05
N ILE A 692 36.55 14.08 1.35
CA ILE A 692 35.58 14.39 0.29
C ILE A 692 36.34 14.24 -1.02
N ASP A 693 36.12 13.14 -1.74
CA ASP A 693 36.79 12.85 -3.00
C ASP A 693 35.98 13.32 -4.23
N SER A 694 36.62 13.21 -5.39
CA SER A 694 36.04 13.51 -6.70
C SER A 694 34.75 12.72 -6.95
N VAL A 695 34.73 11.44 -6.57
CA VAL A 695 33.57 10.55 -6.76
C VAL A 695 32.37 11.07 -5.98
N LEU A 696 32.56 11.43 -4.71
CA LEU A 696 31.49 11.97 -3.86
C LEU A 696 30.97 13.30 -4.38
N ILE A 697 31.85 14.21 -4.82
CA ILE A 697 31.45 15.52 -5.38
C ILE A 697 30.63 15.37 -6.66
N THR A 698 30.82 14.28 -7.42
CA THR A 698 30.06 14.04 -8.66
C THR A 698 28.65 13.46 -8.47
N THR A 699 28.30 13.04 -7.24
CA THR A 699 26.98 12.47 -6.92
C THR A 699 25.82 13.47 -7.11
N PRO A 700 24.59 12.98 -7.42
CA PRO A 700 23.40 13.83 -7.47
C PRO A 700 23.21 14.64 -6.19
N GLU A 701 23.41 14.00 -5.05
CA GLU A 701 23.17 14.60 -3.75
C GLU A 701 24.15 15.73 -3.50
N ALA A 702 25.44 15.54 -3.82
CA ALA A 702 26.46 16.59 -3.69
C ALA A 702 26.22 17.76 -4.65
N LYS A 703 25.91 17.50 -5.92
CA LYS A 703 25.58 18.55 -6.91
C LYS A 703 24.34 19.35 -6.50
N LYS A 704 23.29 18.65 -6.06
CA LYS A 704 22.07 19.31 -5.61
C LYS A 704 22.33 20.11 -4.33
N LEU A 705 23.13 19.58 -3.41
CA LEU A 705 23.52 20.27 -2.18
C LEU A 705 24.36 21.52 -2.48
N ASP A 706 25.28 21.46 -3.45
CA ASP A 706 26.07 22.62 -3.92
C ASP A 706 25.17 23.70 -4.54
N SER A 707 24.08 23.33 -5.21
CA SER A 707 23.11 24.31 -5.75
C SER A 707 22.45 25.18 -4.68
N PHE A 708 22.45 24.75 -3.41
CA PHE A 708 22.00 25.54 -2.27
C PHE A 708 23.09 26.43 -1.66
N ALA A 709 24.34 26.39 -2.15
CA ALA A 709 25.47 27.10 -1.54
C ALA A 709 25.21 28.60 -1.33
N ALA A 710 24.62 29.29 -2.31
CA ALA A 710 24.33 30.72 -2.19
C ALA A 710 23.36 31.03 -1.04
N SER A 711 22.26 30.27 -0.90
CA SER A 711 21.29 30.47 0.18
C SER A 711 21.86 30.03 1.54
N LEU A 712 22.67 28.97 1.56
CA LEU A 712 23.36 28.52 2.76
C LEU A 712 24.41 29.54 3.24
N GLN A 713 25.14 30.19 2.34
CA GLN A 713 26.13 31.22 2.66
C GLN A 713 25.50 32.49 3.21
N GLU A 714 24.36 32.92 2.65
CA GLU A 714 23.60 34.08 3.14
C GLU A 714 23.27 33.95 4.64
N ILE A 715 22.96 32.73 5.09
CA ILE A 715 22.42 32.49 6.44
C ILE A 715 23.48 31.95 7.39
N TYR A 716 24.30 31.00 6.95
CA TYR A 716 25.17 30.19 7.82
C TYR A 716 26.67 30.44 7.60
N SER A 717 27.07 31.37 6.73
CA SER A 717 28.48 31.79 6.63
C SER A 717 29.03 32.26 7.99
N HIS A 718 28.16 32.84 8.80
CA HIS A 718 28.39 33.20 10.19
C HIS A 718 27.24 32.65 11.04
N PRO A 719 27.44 32.46 12.36
CA PRO A 719 26.37 31.96 13.20
C PRO A 719 25.18 32.93 13.26
N ALA A 720 23.99 32.42 12.95
CA ALA A 720 22.72 33.11 13.13
C ALA A 720 22.20 32.91 14.57
N ILE A 721 21.25 33.74 15.00
CA ILE A 721 20.59 33.62 16.32
C ILE A 721 19.10 33.37 16.10
N LEU A 722 18.62 32.19 16.47
CA LEU A 722 17.20 31.90 16.54
C LEU A 722 16.64 32.42 17.87
N ARG A 723 15.74 33.41 17.79
CA ARG A 723 15.01 33.98 18.91
C ARG A 723 13.59 33.41 18.94
N ARG A 724 13.19 32.86 20.09
CA ARG A 724 11.81 32.45 20.38
C ARG A 724 11.44 32.84 21.80
N LYS A 725 10.47 33.75 21.96
CA LYS A 725 9.99 34.26 23.26
C LYS A 725 11.15 34.62 24.20
N ASP A 726 11.43 33.77 25.19
CA ASP A 726 12.44 33.99 26.23
C ASP A 726 13.76 33.22 26.00
N SER A 727 13.96 32.67 24.80
CA SER A 727 15.15 31.86 24.48
C SER A 727 15.84 32.33 23.20
N GLU A 728 17.18 32.40 23.27
CA GLU A 728 18.04 32.60 22.12
C GLU A 728 18.91 31.36 21.93
N ARG A 729 19.00 30.87 20.70
CA ARG A 729 19.89 29.76 20.33
C ARG A 729 20.74 30.14 19.16
N LYS A 730 22.05 29.92 19.28
CA LYS A 730 23.00 30.08 18.18
C LYS A 730 22.79 28.94 17.17
N ILE A 731 22.65 29.29 15.90
CA ILE A 731 22.43 28.38 14.77
C ILE A 731 23.61 28.49 13.81
N THR A 732 24.22 27.37 13.49
CA THR A 732 25.45 27.32 12.67
C THR A 732 25.29 26.45 11.41
N SER A 733 24.13 25.84 11.23
CA SER A 733 23.83 24.94 10.12
C SER A 733 22.33 24.83 9.87
N PRO A 734 21.91 24.43 8.65
CA PRO A 734 20.51 24.18 8.32
C PRO A 734 19.88 23.08 9.18
N THR A 735 20.58 21.97 9.40
CA THR A 735 20.08 20.86 10.23
C THR A 735 19.83 21.29 11.67
N MET A 736 20.74 22.11 12.25
CA MET A 736 20.55 22.63 13.60
C MET A 736 19.35 23.57 13.69
N LEU A 737 19.07 24.34 12.63
CA LEU A 737 17.88 25.18 12.56
C LEU A 737 16.61 24.32 12.59
N LEU A 738 16.52 23.29 11.74
CA LEU A 738 15.38 22.38 11.71
C LEU A 738 15.17 21.68 13.05
N GLU A 739 16.23 21.12 13.64
CA GLU A 739 16.15 20.46 14.94
C GLU A 739 15.64 21.41 16.03
N ALA A 740 16.10 22.66 16.02
CA ALA A 740 15.64 23.67 16.97
C ALA A 740 14.15 24.00 16.78
N ILE A 741 13.70 24.13 15.53
CA ILE A 741 12.28 24.37 15.21
C ILE A 741 11.42 23.17 15.58
N TYR A 742 11.81 21.95 15.21
CA TYR A 742 11.11 20.71 15.58
C TYR A 742 11.02 20.52 17.09
N ALA A 743 12.13 20.68 17.81
CA ALA A 743 12.16 20.53 19.26
C ALA A 743 11.21 21.53 19.93
N ALA A 744 11.16 22.75 19.41
CA ALA A 744 10.33 23.79 19.96
C ALA A 744 8.86 23.65 19.53
N GLY A 745 8.57 23.11 18.33
CA GLY A 745 7.24 22.67 17.91
C GLY A 745 6.70 21.50 18.73
N ARG A 746 7.57 20.59 19.17
CA ARG A 746 7.20 19.47 20.09
C ARG A 746 6.86 19.92 21.50
N LYS A 747 7.29 21.11 21.93
CA LYS A 747 7.13 21.57 23.31
C LYS A 747 5.65 21.76 23.66
N GLY A 748 5.17 20.99 24.63
CA GLY A 748 3.76 21.03 25.07
C GLY A 748 2.80 20.19 24.21
N LEU A 749 3.32 19.41 23.25
CA LEU A 749 2.54 18.40 22.52
C LEU A 749 2.64 17.04 23.22
N SER A 750 1.50 16.36 23.32
CA SER A 750 1.45 14.91 23.57
C SER A 750 1.27 14.23 22.23
N ILE A 751 2.25 13.43 21.81
CA ILE A 751 2.22 12.68 20.55
C ILE A 751 2.03 11.21 20.88
N GLN A 752 0.94 10.63 20.41
CA GLN A 752 0.68 9.20 20.48
C GLN A 752 0.79 8.60 19.07
N ARG A 753 1.57 7.54 18.93
CA ARG A 753 1.65 6.75 17.70
C ARG A 753 0.74 5.53 17.83
N TYR A 754 -0.12 5.31 16.85
CA TYR A 754 -0.95 4.11 16.76
C TYR A 754 -0.17 2.97 16.12
N LYS A 755 -0.25 1.78 16.71
CA LYS A 755 0.36 0.55 16.18
C LYS A 755 -0.67 -0.40 15.60
N GLY A 756 -1.94 -0.26 15.96
CA GLY A 756 -3.05 -1.05 15.42
C GLY A 756 -4.39 -0.31 15.51
N LEU A 757 -5.32 -0.68 14.65
CA LEU A 757 -6.66 -0.08 14.54
C LEU A 757 -7.48 -0.24 15.84
N GLY A 758 -7.19 -1.27 16.63
CA GLY A 758 -7.82 -1.54 17.93
C GLY A 758 -7.38 -0.62 19.08
N GLU A 759 -6.32 0.19 18.89
CA GLU A 759 -5.77 1.10 19.92
C GLU A 759 -6.50 2.46 19.99
N MET A 760 -7.49 2.67 19.11
CA MET A 760 -8.30 3.88 19.07
C MET A 760 -9.52 3.74 20.00
N GLN A 761 -9.35 4.24 21.24
CA GLN A 761 -10.28 4.32 22.40
C GLN A 761 -10.24 3.13 23.41
N ASN A 762 -9.79 3.42 24.64
CA ASN A 762 -9.37 2.42 25.66
C ASN A 762 -10.35 2.17 26.82
N LEU A 763 -11.36 3.02 27.00
CA LEU A 763 -12.36 2.83 28.05
C LEU A 763 -13.46 1.90 27.55
N ALA A 764 -13.59 0.72 28.17
CA ALA A 764 -14.67 -0.20 27.85
C ALA A 764 -15.85 0.06 28.78
N VAL A 765 -16.94 0.58 28.21
CA VAL A 765 -18.22 0.81 28.90
C VAL A 765 -19.22 -0.22 28.35
N GLY A 766 -19.66 -1.15 29.18
CA GLY A 766 -20.86 -1.95 28.94
C GLY A 766 -22.05 -1.17 29.47
N VAL A 767 -23.09 -1.01 28.65
CA VAL A 767 -24.37 -0.40 29.06
C VAL A 767 -25.41 -1.51 29.15
N ASP A 768 -26.23 -1.49 30.19
CA ASP A 768 -27.45 -2.28 30.22
C ASP A 768 -28.54 -1.53 29.43
N ASP A 769 -28.85 -2.02 28.22
CA ASP A 769 -29.86 -1.41 27.35
C ASP A 769 -31.28 -1.40 27.97
N THR A 770 -31.53 -2.26 28.95
CA THR A 770 -32.83 -2.40 29.63
C THR A 770 -33.03 -1.33 30.70
N PHE A 771 -31.97 -0.97 31.42
CA PHE A 771 -32.03 -0.07 32.58
C PHE A 771 -31.30 1.26 32.37
N GLY A 772 -30.55 1.40 31.27
CA GLY A 772 -29.86 2.64 30.90
C GLY A 772 -28.70 3.02 31.82
N VAL A 773 -28.20 2.06 32.61
CA VAL A 773 -27.04 2.22 33.50
C VAL A 773 -25.80 1.59 32.88
N THR A 774 -24.62 2.04 33.29
CA THR A 774 -23.36 1.40 32.89
C THR A 774 -23.23 0.09 33.65
N SER A 775 -23.37 -1.04 32.96
CA SER A 775 -23.28 -2.38 33.55
C SER A 775 -21.86 -2.79 33.90
N LYS A 776 -20.89 -2.30 33.14
CA LYS A 776 -19.47 -2.64 33.33
C LYS A 776 -18.56 -1.51 32.90
N LEU A 777 -17.58 -1.18 33.74
CA LEU A 777 -16.56 -0.16 33.49
C LEU A 777 -15.17 -0.76 33.78
N TYR A 778 -14.28 -0.74 32.79
CA TYR A 778 -12.87 -1.11 32.97
C TYR A 778 -11.99 -0.48 31.89
N ASP A 779 -10.71 -0.29 32.21
CA ASP A 779 -9.67 0.11 31.26
C ASP A 779 -9.01 -1.16 30.68
N ARG A 780 -8.88 -1.25 29.35
CA ARG A 780 -8.24 -2.40 28.68
C ARG A 780 -6.72 -2.46 28.85
N LEU A 781 -6.09 -1.38 29.30
CA LEU A 781 -4.62 -1.26 29.44
C LEU A 781 -4.14 -1.21 30.90
N GLY A 782 -5.04 -1.23 31.89
CA GLY A 782 -4.63 -1.15 33.28
C GLY A 782 -5.77 -0.91 34.27
N TYR A 783 -5.70 0.20 34.99
CA TYR A 783 -6.58 0.52 36.11
C TYR A 783 -7.35 1.81 35.83
N LEU A 784 -8.58 1.90 36.34
CA LEU A 784 -9.45 3.08 36.25
C LEU A 784 -8.91 4.28 37.06
N THR A 785 -8.01 4.04 38.02
CA THR A 785 -7.42 5.07 38.88
C THR A 785 -5.91 4.89 39.05
N ALA A 786 -5.24 5.98 39.46
CA ALA A 786 -3.88 5.93 39.97
C ALA A 786 -3.83 5.23 41.34
N ALA A 787 -2.62 4.82 41.77
CA ALA A 787 -2.44 4.14 43.05
C ALA A 787 -2.76 5.06 44.24
N ASP A 788 -3.39 4.48 45.27
CA ASP A 788 -3.88 5.20 46.44
C ASP A 788 -3.65 4.35 47.71
N PRO A 789 -2.95 4.86 48.73
CA PRO A 789 -2.61 4.08 49.92
C PRO A 789 -3.74 3.93 50.95
N ARG A 790 -4.92 4.53 50.73
CA ARG A 790 -6.07 4.47 51.65
C ARG A 790 -6.77 3.10 51.64
N ASP A 791 -7.73 2.90 52.54
CA ASP A 791 -8.51 1.66 52.60
C ASP A 791 -9.33 1.46 51.31
N ALA A 792 -9.37 0.22 50.82
CA ALA A 792 -10.03 -0.12 49.56
C ALA A 792 -11.52 0.23 49.56
N SER A 793 -12.20 0.17 50.70
CA SER A 793 -13.62 0.54 50.83
C SER A 793 -13.81 2.03 50.66
N THR A 794 -12.93 2.84 51.26
CA THR A 794 -12.94 4.30 51.09
C THR A 794 -12.69 4.69 49.64
N ILE A 795 -11.70 4.09 48.99
CA ILE A 795 -11.37 4.35 47.58
C ILE A 795 -12.54 3.96 46.67
N ALA A 796 -13.15 2.80 46.90
CA ALA A 796 -14.28 2.31 46.11
C ALA A 796 -15.51 3.22 46.24
N LEU A 797 -15.87 3.64 47.46
CA LEU A 797 -17.03 4.51 47.71
C LEU A 797 -16.83 5.91 47.12
N GLU A 798 -15.65 6.52 47.33
CA GLU A 798 -15.32 7.83 46.76
C GLU A 798 -15.33 7.81 45.22
N PHE A 799 -14.88 6.70 44.62
CA PHE A 799 -14.95 6.52 43.18
C PHE A 799 -16.40 6.47 42.68
N ILE A 800 -17.28 5.74 43.36
CA ILE A 800 -18.71 5.68 42.98
C ILE A 800 -19.33 7.07 43.08
N GLU A 801 -19.13 7.77 44.20
CA GLU A 801 -19.67 9.12 44.45
C GLU A 801 -19.22 10.13 43.38
N THR A 802 -17.94 10.10 43.01
CA THR A 802 -17.36 11.05 42.04
C THR A 802 -17.77 10.72 40.59
N ASN A 803 -18.15 9.48 40.29
CA ASN A 803 -18.38 8.99 38.93
C ASN A 803 -19.84 8.55 38.66
N LEU A 804 -20.81 9.03 39.45
CA LEU A 804 -22.23 8.71 39.30
C LEU A 804 -22.76 8.88 37.86
N ALA A 805 -22.40 9.97 37.19
CA ALA A 805 -22.82 10.24 35.81
C ALA A 805 -22.31 9.17 34.83
N VAL A 806 -21.09 8.68 35.02
CA VAL A 806 -20.50 7.60 34.19
C VAL A 806 -21.15 6.26 34.51
N LEU A 807 -21.57 6.04 35.77
CA LEU A 807 -22.29 4.83 36.19
C LEU A 807 -23.77 4.84 35.77
N GLY A 808 -24.29 5.98 35.32
CA GLY A 808 -25.71 6.16 34.99
C GLY A 808 -26.60 6.27 36.23
N LEU A 809 -26.05 6.71 37.37
CA LEU A 809 -26.73 6.83 38.65
C LEU A 809 -26.92 8.30 39.04
N ASP A 810 -27.90 8.57 39.90
CA ASP A 810 -28.11 9.88 40.52
C ASP A 810 -27.70 9.86 42.00
N PRO A 811 -27.40 11.02 42.62
CA PRO A 811 -27.03 11.07 44.04
C PRO A 811 -28.07 10.43 44.99
N ALA A 812 -29.34 10.43 44.61
CA ALA A 812 -30.42 9.79 45.37
C ALA A 812 -30.28 8.25 45.42
N ASP A 813 -29.61 7.63 44.45
CA ASP A 813 -29.43 6.17 44.39
C ASP A 813 -28.43 5.66 45.44
N LEU A 814 -27.58 6.55 45.97
CA LEU A 814 -26.66 6.25 47.08
C LEU A 814 -27.29 6.46 48.46
N ALA A 815 -28.55 6.92 48.54
CA ALA A 815 -29.20 7.19 49.82
C ALA A 815 -29.50 5.90 50.60
N GLU A 816 -29.79 4.80 49.90
CA GLU A 816 -30.15 3.50 50.48
C GLU A 816 -29.41 2.34 49.78
N TYR A 817 -28.42 1.78 50.47
CA TYR A 817 -27.76 0.54 50.08
C TYR A 817 -27.27 -0.21 51.33
N GLU A 818 -27.02 -1.52 51.20
CA GLU A 818 -26.33 -2.32 52.20
C GLU A 818 -24.99 -2.83 51.64
N VAL A 819 -23.92 -2.79 52.45
CA VAL A 819 -22.67 -3.50 52.09
C VAL A 819 -22.95 -4.99 52.26
N SER A 820 -23.10 -5.70 51.14
CA SER A 820 -23.51 -7.10 51.16
C SER A 820 -22.34 -8.03 51.47
N ASP A 821 -21.14 -7.71 50.99
CA ASP A 821 -19.94 -8.49 51.23
C ASP A 821 -18.66 -7.66 50.98
N LEU A 822 -17.57 -8.04 51.64
CA LEU A 822 -16.23 -7.50 51.42
C LEU A 822 -15.23 -8.65 51.47
N VAL A 823 -14.69 -9.00 50.30
CA VAL A 823 -13.81 -10.17 50.14
C VAL A 823 -12.41 -9.72 49.76
N VAL A 824 -11.43 -10.06 50.59
CA VAL A 824 -10.01 -9.88 50.28
C VAL A 824 -9.44 -11.17 49.71
N ASN A 825 -8.96 -11.14 48.47
CA ASN A 825 -8.32 -12.28 47.84
C ASN A 825 -6.89 -12.43 48.39
N GLN A 826 -6.62 -13.51 49.13
CA GLN A 826 -5.33 -13.72 49.77
C GLN A 826 -4.17 -13.98 48.81
N ALA A 827 -4.43 -14.42 47.57
CA ALA A 827 -3.39 -14.69 46.58
C ALA A 827 -2.92 -13.42 45.86
N THR A 828 -3.85 -12.52 45.53
CA THR A 828 -3.58 -11.29 44.77
C THR A 828 -3.47 -10.04 45.65
N GLY A 829 -4.03 -10.08 46.86
CA GLY A 829 -4.19 -8.91 47.73
C GLY A 829 -5.24 -7.92 47.24
N SER A 830 -6.07 -8.28 46.27
CA SER A 830 -7.18 -7.44 45.78
C SER A 830 -8.40 -7.53 46.70
N THR A 831 -9.11 -6.41 46.85
CA THR A 831 -10.33 -6.30 47.63
C THR A 831 -11.53 -6.15 46.71
N HIS A 832 -12.56 -6.94 46.94
CA HIS A 832 -13.83 -6.92 46.21
C HIS A 832 -14.93 -6.42 47.15
N LEU A 833 -15.43 -5.21 46.90
CA LEU A 833 -16.52 -4.60 47.67
C LEU A 833 -17.85 -4.79 46.94
N TYR A 834 -18.85 -5.36 47.61
CA TYR A 834 -20.20 -5.56 47.04
C TYR A 834 -21.23 -4.70 47.79
N LEU A 835 -21.94 -3.86 47.05
CA LEU A 835 -23.01 -3.00 47.54
C LEU A 835 -24.34 -3.43 46.91
N ARG A 836 -25.33 -3.74 47.74
CA ARG A 836 -26.67 -4.07 47.28
C ARG A 836 -27.59 -2.87 47.43
N GLN A 837 -28.25 -2.48 46.34
CA GLN A 837 -29.23 -1.41 46.37
C GLN A 837 -30.44 -1.82 47.20
N THR A 838 -30.91 -0.93 48.07
CA THR A 838 -32.09 -1.15 48.91
C THR A 838 -33.05 0.04 48.77
N PHE A 839 -34.32 -0.20 49.05
CA PHE A 839 -35.32 0.86 49.19
C PHE A 839 -36.30 0.45 50.28
N GLN A 840 -36.50 1.32 51.28
CA GLN A 840 -37.28 1.07 52.50
C GLN A 840 -36.80 -0.17 53.29
N GLY A 841 -35.49 -0.44 53.27
CA GLY A 841 -34.91 -1.62 53.93
C GLY A 841 -35.20 -2.96 53.23
N ILE A 842 -35.77 -2.93 52.02
CA ILE A 842 -36.02 -4.08 51.16
C ILE A 842 -35.00 -4.08 50.02
N ALA A 843 -34.41 -5.25 49.73
CA ALA A 843 -33.35 -5.37 48.75
C ALA A 843 -33.87 -5.46 47.31
N LEU A 844 -33.09 -4.97 46.35
CA LEU A 844 -33.33 -5.16 44.93
C LEU A 844 -32.75 -6.51 44.46
N TYR A 845 -33.56 -7.31 43.77
CA TYR A 845 -33.16 -8.57 43.15
C TYR A 845 -32.09 -8.32 42.09
N ASN A 846 -30.95 -9.01 42.20
CA ASN A 846 -29.74 -8.81 41.38
C ASN A 846 -29.20 -7.36 41.35
N GLY A 847 -29.62 -6.49 42.29
CA GLY A 847 -29.21 -5.10 42.39
C GLY A 847 -27.84 -4.88 43.03
N LEU A 848 -26.79 -5.56 42.52
CA LEU A 848 -25.43 -5.48 43.06
C LEU A 848 -24.55 -4.53 42.24
N LEU A 849 -23.86 -3.64 42.93
CA LEU A 849 -22.73 -2.86 42.42
C LEU A 849 -21.49 -3.35 43.14
N HIS A 850 -20.48 -3.79 42.40
CA HIS A 850 -19.23 -4.20 43.02
C HIS A 850 -18.00 -3.58 42.35
N VAL A 851 -17.04 -3.20 43.20
CA VAL A 851 -15.81 -2.53 42.83
C VAL A 851 -14.63 -3.44 43.17
N ASN A 852 -13.76 -3.66 42.20
CA ASN A 852 -12.56 -4.47 42.37
C ASN A 852 -11.36 -3.54 42.53
N VAL A 853 -10.73 -3.54 43.70
CA VAL A 853 -9.60 -2.68 44.05
C VAL A 853 -8.35 -3.56 44.20
N ASN A 854 -7.26 -3.17 43.55
CA ASN A 854 -5.98 -3.85 43.63
C ASN A 854 -5.28 -3.57 44.98
N ARG A 855 -4.26 -4.37 45.29
CA ARG A 855 -3.48 -4.25 46.54
C ARG A 855 -2.87 -2.85 46.79
N ASP A 856 -2.59 -2.10 45.72
CA ASP A 856 -2.03 -0.74 45.77
C ASP A 856 -3.10 0.37 45.63
N GLY A 857 -4.37 0.01 45.85
CA GLY A 857 -5.50 0.94 45.84
C GLY A 857 -5.99 1.36 44.47
N ARG A 858 -5.44 0.80 43.38
CA ARG A 858 -5.93 1.07 42.03
C ARG A 858 -7.22 0.33 41.74
N ILE A 859 -8.22 1.01 41.17
CA ILE A 859 -9.49 0.38 40.79
C ILE A 859 -9.30 -0.37 39.47
N MET A 860 -9.59 -1.67 39.48
CA MET A 860 -9.46 -2.55 38.31
C MET A 860 -10.70 -2.49 37.43
N SER A 861 -11.89 -2.54 38.05
CA SER A 861 -13.16 -2.55 37.34
C SER A 861 -14.32 -2.24 38.27
N VAL A 862 -15.41 -1.73 37.70
CA VAL A 862 -16.71 -1.62 38.36
C VAL A 862 -17.76 -2.38 37.55
N ASN A 863 -18.56 -3.20 38.21
CA ASN A 863 -19.76 -3.79 37.61
C ASN A 863 -20.97 -3.29 38.40
N ASN A 864 -22.01 -2.86 37.70
CA ASN A 864 -23.13 -2.15 38.31
C ASN A 864 -24.44 -2.68 37.74
N ALA A 865 -25.28 -3.22 38.62
CA ALA A 865 -26.64 -3.69 38.30
C ALA A 865 -27.71 -2.92 39.08
N TRP A 866 -27.39 -1.72 39.57
CA TRP A 866 -28.37 -0.86 40.24
C TRP A 866 -29.36 -0.26 39.25
N VAL A 867 -30.57 0.01 39.73
CA VAL A 867 -31.60 0.75 39.00
C VAL A 867 -31.48 2.23 39.35
N ARG A 868 -31.37 3.07 38.33
CA ARG A 868 -31.39 4.52 38.50
C ARG A 868 -32.78 4.97 38.95
N GLY A 869 -32.85 5.80 39.99
CA GLY A 869 -34.09 6.38 40.48
C GLY A 869 -35.07 5.35 41.07
N LEU A 870 -34.55 4.35 41.79
CA LEU A 870 -35.34 3.22 42.33
C LEU A 870 -36.62 3.66 43.06
N ALA A 871 -36.55 4.73 43.86
CA ALA A 871 -37.71 5.27 44.58
C ALA A 871 -38.83 5.78 43.66
N GLY A 872 -38.49 6.30 42.47
CA GLY A 872 -39.45 6.75 41.47
C GLY A 872 -39.97 5.62 40.58
N ALA A 873 -39.19 4.55 40.41
CA ALA A 873 -39.58 3.37 39.63
C ALA A 873 -40.44 2.37 40.42
N ALA A 874 -40.42 2.44 41.76
CA ALA A 874 -41.25 1.59 42.62
C ALA A 874 -42.74 1.91 42.47
N ASN A 875 -43.53 0.94 42.00
CA ASN A 875 -44.93 1.17 41.63
C ASN A 875 -45.95 1.01 42.78
N ALA A 876 -45.52 0.48 43.93
CA ALA A 876 -46.34 0.28 45.11
C ALA A 876 -45.45 0.33 46.36
N VAL A 877 -46.01 0.73 47.51
CA VAL A 877 -45.29 0.82 48.80
C VAL A 877 -45.59 -0.38 49.69
N ASP A 878 -46.76 -1.01 49.51
CA ASP A 878 -47.20 -2.17 50.29
C ASP A 878 -47.43 -3.39 49.39
N ALA A 879 -47.23 -4.59 49.95
CA ALA A 879 -47.47 -5.84 49.23
C ALA A 879 -48.96 -6.05 48.98
N ALA A 880 -49.35 -6.20 47.70
CA ALA A 880 -50.76 -6.40 47.35
C ALA A 880 -51.33 -7.74 47.85
N TRP A 881 -50.47 -8.76 47.97
CA TRP A 881 -50.82 -10.11 48.40
C TRP A 881 -50.11 -10.46 49.70
N SER A 882 -50.74 -11.29 50.53
CA SER A 882 -50.05 -11.91 51.66
C SER A 882 -49.02 -12.93 51.17
N ALA A 883 -48.03 -13.26 52.01
CA ALA A 883 -47.04 -14.31 51.70
C ALA A 883 -47.71 -15.64 51.36
N SER A 884 -48.78 -16.00 52.09
CA SER A 884 -49.57 -17.21 51.89
C SER A 884 -50.25 -17.25 50.51
N ASP A 885 -50.83 -16.13 50.09
CA ASP A 885 -51.52 -16.01 48.78
C ASP A 885 -50.52 -16.06 47.62
N ALA A 886 -49.36 -15.42 47.79
CA ALA A 886 -48.28 -15.45 46.81
C ALA A 886 -47.72 -16.86 46.59
N VAL A 887 -47.49 -17.62 47.66
CA VAL A 887 -47.08 -19.03 47.58
C VAL A 887 -48.16 -19.88 46.90
N ALA A 888 -49.42 -19.74 47.29
CA ALA A 888 -50.52 -20.51 46.71
C ALA A 888 -50.66 -20.24 45.20
N SER A 889 -50.54 -18.98 44.79
CA SER A 889 -50.60 -18.60 43.37
C SER A 889 -49.41 -19.13 42.58
N ALA A 890 -48.18 -19.06 43.12
CA ALA A 890 -47.00 -19.61 42.46
C ALA A 890 -47.08 -21.14 42.33
N ALA A 891 -47.56 -21.83 43.37
CA ALA A 891 -47.77 -23.28 43.33
C ALA A 891 -48.81 -23.68 42.27
N ALA A 892 -49.90 -22.91 42.14
CA ALA A 892 -50.90 -23.11 41.09
C ALA A 892 -50.31 -22.89 39.69
N ALA A 893 -49.54 -21.82 39.49
CA ALA A 893 -48.88 -21.53 38.20
C ALA A 893 -47.86 -22.60 37.79
N LEU A 894 -47.20 -23.25 38.77
CA LEU A 894 -46.25 -24.34 38.56
C LEU A 894 -46.92 -25.72 38.47
N ASN A 895 -48.26 -25.80 38.50
CA ASN A 895 -49.04 -27.05 38.52
C ASN A 895 -48.68 -28.00 39.67
N LEU A 896 -48.29 -27.47 40.83
CA LEU A 896 -47.94 -28.26 42.03
C LEU A 896 -49.17 -28.75 42.82
N GLY A 897 -50.38 -28.73 42.22
CA GLY A 897 -51.65 -29.18 42.80
C GLY A 897 -52.50 -28.04 43.41
N THR A 898 -53.77 -28.32 43.77
CA THR A 898 -54.64 -27.36 44.48
C THR A 898 -54.22 -27.27 45.95
N VAL A 899 -53.61 -26.14 46.32
CA VAL A 899 -53.09 -25.90 47.67
C VAL A 899 -54.07 -25.02 48.43
N ALA A 900 -54.45 -25.43 49.65
CA ALA A 900 -54.97 -24.48 50.63
C ALA A 900 -53.85 -23.46 50.93
N PRO A 901 -54.15 -22.17 51.14
CA PRO A 901 -53.10 -21.19 51.42
C PRO A 901 -52.26 -21.63 52.62
N SER A 902 -50.94 -21.72 52.44
CA SER A 902 -50.01 -22.08 53.50
C SER A 902 -50.17 -21.12 54.68
N SER A 903 -50.51 -21.62 55.86
CA SER A 903 -50.69 -20.78 57.04
C SER A 903 -49.34 -20.25 57.56
N PRO A 904 -49.26 -18.98 58.01
CA PRO A 904 -48.08 -18.46 58.69
C PRO A 904 -47.80 -19.23 59.98
N LEU A 905 -46.54 -19.64 60.17
CA LEU A 905 -46.04 -20.30 61.38
C LEU A 905 -45.63 -19.27 62.46
N GLY A 906 -45.69 -17.97 62.15
CA GLY A 906 -45.38 -16.84 63.04
C GLY A 906 -45.73 -15.49 62.39
N PRO A 907 -45.65 -14.38 63.14
CA PRO A 907 -45.86 -13.04 62.58
C PRO A 907 -44.70 -12.64 61.62
N PRO A 908 -44.95 -11.77 60.62
CA PRO A 908 -43.89 -11.27 59.73
C PRO A 908 -42.81 -10.48 60.48
N GLU A 909 -41.54 -10.68 60.11
CA GLU A 909 -40.39 -10.04 60.76
C GLU A 909 -39.70 -8.99 59.87
N GLY A 910 -39.45 -7.81 60.44
CA GLY A 910 -38.66 -6.72 59.83
C GLY A 910 -39.31 -6.07 58.60
N ALA A 911 -38.56 -5.16 57.95
CA ALA A 911 -39.02 -4.43 56.76
C ALA A 911 -39.29 -5.35 55.55
N LYS A 912 -38.59 -6.48 55.47
CA LYS A 912 -38.78 -7.51 54.43
C LYS A 912 -40.01 -8.39 54.67
N GLN A 913 -40.79 -8.16 55.74
CA GLN A 913 -41.94 -8.98 56.15
C GLN A 913 -41.66 -10.49 56.08
N ARG A 914 -40.49 -10.91 56.58
CA ARG A 914 -40.07 -12.31 56.52
C ARG A 914 -41.09 -13.18 57.20
N THR A 915 -41.71 -14.08 56.45
CA THR A 915 -42.80 -14.91 56.91
C THR A 915 -42.47 -16.36 56.65
N ARG A 916 -42.44 -17.17 57.72
CA ARG A 916 -42.27 -18.61 57.63
C ARG A 916 -43.62 -19.27 57.46
N LEU A 917 -43.82 -20.02 56.39
CA LEU A 917 -45.10 -20.62 56.01
C LEU A 917 -45.07 -22.15 56.13
N ASP A 918 -46.22 -22.74 56.45
CA ASP A 918 -46.40 -24.19 56.45
C ASP A 918 -46.13 -24.76 55.03
N PRO A 919 -45.35 -25.85 54.89
CA PRO A 919 -45.07 -26.45 53.60
C PRO A 919 -46.32 -26.91 52.81
N ALA A 920 -47.46 -27.13 53.46
CA ALA A 920 -48.77 -27.46 52.85
C ALA A 920 -48.73 -28.56 51.76
N GLY A 921 -47.77 -29.48 51.84
CA GLY A 921 -47.57 -30.57 50.86
C GLY A 921 -46.88 -30.17 49.56
N ILE A 922 -46.52 -28.90 49.36
CA ILE A 922 -45.83 -28.41 48.16
C ILE A 922 -44.31 -28.28 48.31
N SER A 923 -43.80 -28.32 49.54
CA SER A 923 -42.36 -28.27 49.84
C SER A 923 -41.99 -29.31 50.90
N ILE A 924 -40.78 -29.85 50.84
CA ILE A 924 -40.24 -30.77 51.85
C ILE A 924 -39.78 -30.06 53.13
N ALA A 925 -39.65 -28.73 53.09
CA ALA A 925 -39.26 -27.88 54.21
C ALA A 925 -40.15 -26.63 54.31
N PRO A 926 -40.28 -26.00 55.51
CA PRO A 926 -41.02 -24.75 55.66
C PRO A 926 -40.53 -23.69 54.69
N LEU A 927 -41.47 -22.96 54.09
CA LEU A 927 -41.18 -21.94 53.09
C LEU A 927 -40.82 -20.64 53.80
N GLU A 928 -39.68 -20.05 53.44
CA GLU A 928 -39.28 -18.72 53.88
C GLU A 928 -39.58 -17.72 52.77
N ALA A 929 -40.59 -16.89 52.99
CA ALA A 929 -41.00 -15.83 52.06
C ALA A 929 -40.56 -14.47 52.60
N GLU A 930 -39.90 -13.69 51.76
CA GLU A 930 -39.51 -12.31 52.08
C GLU A 930 -39.82 -11.38 50.92
N LEU A 931 -40.10 -10.11 51.22
CA LEU A 931 -40.30 -9.07 50.23
C LEU A 931 -38.97 -8.71 49.56
N MET A 932 -39.04 -8.45 48.27
CA MET A 932 -37.92 -8.04 47.43
C MET A 932 -38.42 -7.13 46.30
N TRP A 933 -37.59 -6.17 45.90
CA TRP A 933 -37.85 -5.37 44.71
C TRP A 933 -37.38 -6.14 43.47
N LEU A 934 -38.24 -6.31 42.47
CA LEU A 934 -37.91 -6.95 41.20
C LEU A 934 -37.95 -5.91 40.08
N PRO A 935 -36.84 -5.62 39.40
CA PRO A 935 -36.83 -4.72 38.27
C PRO A 935 -37.45 -5.38 37.04
N ILE A 936 -38.48 -4.76 36.46
CA ILE A 936 -39.15 -5.24 35.25
C ILE A 936 -38.68 -4.45 34.02
N SER A 937 -38.52 -3.14 34.17
CA SER A 937 -37.95 -2.25 33.16
C SER A 937 -37.34 -1.02 33.83
N ARG A 938 -36.75 -0.10 33.05
CA ARG A 938 -36.12 1.13 33.53
C ARG A 938 -36.98 1.92 34.53
N ASP A 939 -38.29 2.02 34.29
CA ASP A 939 -39.21 2.84 35.07
C ASP A 939 -40.28 2.02 35.82
N ASP A 940 -40.14 0.68 35.87
CA ASP A 940 -41.08 -0.22 36.57
C ASP A 940 -40.32 -1.22 37.43
N VAL A 941 -40.35 -1.00 38.74
CA VAL A 941 -39.86 -1.92 39.77
C VAL A 941 -41.03 -2.32 40.65
N ARG A 942 -41.18 -3.64 40.85
CA ARG A 942 -42.33 -4.21 41.55
C ARG A 942 -41.93 -4.82 42.88
N LEU A 943 -42.76 -4.63 43.89
CA LEU A 943 -42.64 -5.35 45.14
C LEU A 943 -43.15 -6.78 44.95
N VAL A 944 -42.30 -7.78 45.20
CA VAL A 944 -42.64 -9.20 45.03
C VAL A 944 -42.26 -10.01 46.26
N TRP A 945 -42.88 -11.18 46.40
CA TRP A 945 -42.47 -12.19 47.37
C TRP A 945 -41.42 -13.11 46.75
N SER A 946 -40.27 -13.23 47.40
CA SER A 946 -39.20 -14.18 47.08
C SER A 946 -39.22 -15.32 48.09
N PHE A 947 -39.30 -16.55 47.59
CA PHE A 947 -39.24 -17.78 48.38
C PHE A 947 -38.69 -18.92 47.51
N GLN A 948 -38.22 -19.98 48.16
CA GLN A 948 -37.75 -21.19 47.48
C GLN A 948 -38.64 -22.37 47.85
N ILE A 949 -39.17 -23.07 46.85
CA ILE A 949 -39.91 -24.33 47.03
C ILE A 949 -38.92 -25.48 46.81
N GLN A 950 -38.78 -26.34 47.80
CA GLN A 950 -37.95 -27.54 47.69
C GLN A 950 -38.85 -28.74 47.42
N THR A 951 -38.79 -29.31 46.21
CA THR A 951 -39.53 -30.52 45.84
C THR A 951 -38.67 -31.76 46.07
N ALA A 952 -39.30 -32.88 46.44
CA ALA A 952 -38.64 -34.17 46.65
C ALA A 952 -38.18 -34.83 45.34
#